data_AF-A0A2E2U7J1-F1
#
_entry.id   AF-A0A2E2U7J1-F1
#
_cell.length_a   1.000
_cell.length_b   1.000
_cell.length_c   1.000
_cell.angle_alpha   90.00
_cell.angle_beta   90.00
_cell.angle_gamma   90.00
#
_symmetry.space_group_name_H-M   'P 1'
#
loop_
_entity.id
_entity.type
_entity.pdbx_description
1 polymer ?
#
loop_
_entity_poly.entity_id
_entity_poly.type
_entity_poly.pdbx_seq_one_letter_code
_entity_poly.pdbx_strand_id
1 'polypeptide(L)'
;MAHARTVIYTYLIVFFSLSASAQQADADLVASLQESPVDAQLTALESYGYRPQELTTPEERQRVEQKLREFARAQTTRECDFSQKVGSRGNKKSIALYDQIISDMTPFILQNYSSDCVANLLTHYMAEKFRNPNQLRYNINCLHQEVNAQGETSYRSGYQDIRCPRILQEKGLFERTSAALSDALFHPSSNLRVCAGDDFSPSSFEELSEMVVSLTENQAQIEECTETQVGQTRPRNNRDYSLTRNSANEYTANIVIDFQKRGENLSNLSPEQMMERVRTCLSETNQLYRSSNGEQLNLNILSPQDQESVPEDQRLKSHSIKYQAAEFRQNSLAYMDTISCSTIAHEVFHLIGLLDEYHESGDGSYHDEATGLSLFDGSPEIEVARANGTLRFQPTNNLCRSIPSRPSVMSKHNDAFQEVAGVPINCRCREDAHECRRVLALNNPALTLLQASTFTFPNFESICSLDFNYGVDRYGSTNVSFDFNSMSPQEIADFRAYEIVSNTPNEVIIQKNSGADLLDPNNPNSPFAVIYPKYYRCSCAGKNVEDCESKLNMIRTEDLANYHVPFCFREMGIVEDNISNADIHGTIPIPGIQEMQITQSEDSYSIIPPARNPGSPLLHPAHMTFIKFAGCRSRATKYRTCQSYAYVNDCPGRPAYCDEEEQWLMQEQ
;
A
#
# COMPACT_ATOMS: atom_id res chain seq x y z
N MET A 1 -73.20 -19.02 16.62
CA MET A 1 -72.77 -18.27 15.42
C MET A 1 -71.28 -18.52 15.26
N ALA A 2 -70.69 -18.97 14.16
CA ALA A 2 -71.16 -19.54 12.91
C ALA A 2 -69.97 -20.38 12.38
N HIS A 3 -70.25 -21.57 11.84
CA HIS A 3 -69.42 -22.44 10.98
C HIS A 3 -67.99 -22.86 11.43
N ALA A 4 -67.42 -24.04 11.16
CA ALA A 4 -67.78 -25.38 10.68
C ALA A 4 -66.54 -25.92 9.92
N ARG A 5 -66.30 -27.24 10.03
CA ARG A 5 -65.56 -28.15 9.12
C ARG A 5 -64.05 -28.34 9.27
N THR A 6 -63.75 -29.35 10.07
CA THR A 6 -63.01 -30.60 9.77
C THR A 6 -62.74 -30.98 8.29
N VAL A 7 -61.47 -31.34 7.98
CA VAL A 7 -60.99 -32.42 7.05
C VAL A 7 -59.55 -32.80 7.50
N ILE A 8 -59.31 -33.81 8.35
CA ILE A 8 -58.91 -35.23 8.15
C ILE A 8 -57.99 -35.59 6.95
N TYR A 9 -56.73 -35.96 7.23
CA TYR A 9 -56.09 -37.30 7.10
C TYR A 9 -54.56 -37.15 6.85
N THR A 10 -53.61 -38.05 7.15
CA THR A 10 -53.27 -38.91 8.30
C THR A 10 -51.80 -39.36 8.11
N TYR A 11 -51.19 -39.82 9.22
CA TYR A 11 -50.03 -40.73 9.38
C TYR A 11 -48.63 -40.18 9.02
N LEU A 12 -47.50 -40.58 9.61
CA LEU A 12 -47.00 -41.19 10.87
C LEU A 12 -45.49 -41.40 10.61
N ILE A 13 -44.70 -41.70 11.66
CA ILE A 13 -43.29 -42.19 11.68
C ILE A 13 -42.28 -41.05 11.98
N VAL A 14 -41.66 -40.88 13.16
CA VAL A 14 -40.82 -41.73 14.07
C VAL A 14 -39.33 -41.39 13.95
N PHE A 15 -38.80 -40.89 15.08
CA PHE A 15 -37.45 -41.03 15.67
C PHE A 15 -36.29 -40.04 15.36
N PHE A 16 -35.79 -39.47 16.48
CA PHE A 16 -34.39 -39.18 16.92
C PHE A 16 -33.53 -38.27 16.02
N SER A 17 -32.69 -37.33 16.51
CA SER A 17 -31.97 -37.20 17.78
C SER A 17 -31.26 -35.83 17.86
N LEU A 18 -30.92 -35.45 19.10
CA LEU A 18 -29.74 -34.69 19.54
C LEU A 18 -29.68 -33.17 19.31
N SER A 19 -30.06 -32.51 20.40
CA SER A 19 -29.59 -31.22 20.91
C SER A 19 -28.07 -31.05 20.88
N ALA A 20 -27.63 -29.97 20.24
CA ALA A 20 -26.40 -29.26 20.53
C ALA A 20 -26.77 -27.82 20.92
N SER A 21 -26.41 -27.40 22.12
CA SER A 21 -26.35 -25.99 22.49
C SER A 21 -25.15 -25.79 23.39
N ALA A 22 -24.19 -25.06 22.84
CA ALA A 22 -23.00 -24.55 23.49
C ALA A 22 -23.34 -23.36 24.40
N GLN A 23 -22.28 -22.91 25.10
CA GLN A 23 -22.05 -21.56 25.65
C GLN A 23 -22.59 -21.24 27.04
N GLN A 24 -21.66 -21.29 28.00
CA GLN A 24 -21.30 -20.24 28.96
C GLN A 24 -20.03 -20.74 29.68
N ALA A 25 -18.95 -20.00 29.92
CA ALA A 25 -18.55 -18.62 29.66
C ALA A 25 -17.03 -18.53 29.94
N ASP A 26 -16.35 -17.57 29.30
CA ASP A 26 -15.14 -16.83 29.75
C ASP A 26 -14.54 -16.21 28.47
N ALA A 27 -14.66 -14.92 28.16
CA ALA A 27 -14.50 -13.75 29.01
C ALA A 27 -13.31 -13.96 29.95
N ASP A 28 -12.11 -13.80 29.42
CA ASP A 28 -11.45 -12.50 29.54
C ASP A 28 -11.37 -12.05 30.99
N LEU A 29 -10.33 -12.55 31.65
CA LEU A 29 -9.49 -11.63 32.39
C LEU A 29 -8.03 -12.08 32.31
N VAL A 30 -7.42 -11.70 31.19
CA VAL A 30 -6.19 -10.91 31.19
C VAL A 30 -5.17 -11.30 32.27
N ALA A 31 -4.20 -12.14 31.90
CA ALA A 31 -2.78 -11.96 32.24
C ALA A 31 -1.92 -13.13 31.75
N SER A 32 -1.29 -12.99 30.59
CA SER A 32 0.18 -12.98 30.50
C SER A 32 0.62 -12.83 29.04
N LEU A 33 1.34 -11.76 28.78
CA LEU A 33 2.19 -11.62 27.60
C LEU A 33 3.33 -12.64 27.74
N GLN A 34 3.47 -13.53 26.77
CA GLN A 34 4.72 -14.24 26.52
C GLN A 34 5.00 -14.22 25.02
N GLU A 35 6.29 -14.13 24.69
CA GLU A 35 6.90 -14.10 23.36
C GLU A 35 6.17 -14.96 22.31
N SER A 36 6.29 -14.57 21.04
CA SER A 36 5.92 -15.41 19.89
C SER A 36 6.40 -16.85 20.14
N PRO A 37 5.50 -17.85 20.12
CA PRO A 37 5.87 -19.24 20.39
C PRO A 37 7.01 -19.69 19.50
N VAL A 38 7.12 -19.16 18.28
CA VAL A 38 8.17 -19.52 17.32
C VAL A 38 9.54 -18.99 17.75
N ASP A 39 9.62 -17.78 18.30
CA ASP A 39 10.91 -17.18 18.71
C ASP A 39 11.36 -17.71 20.07
N ALA A 40 10.41 -17.96 20.98
CA ALA A 40 10.65 -18.71 22.22
C ALA A 40 11.01 -20.18 21.92
N GLN A 41 10.43 -20.79 20.88
CA GLN A 41 10.76 -22.14 20.44
C GLN A 41 12.12 -22.21 19.76
N LEU A 42 12.49 -21.25 18.91
CA LEU A 42 13.81 -21.21 18.28
C LEU A 42 14.91 -20.99 19.32
N THR A 43 14.70 -20.07 20.25
CA THR A 43 15.62 -19.82 21.38
C THR A 43 15.68 -21.00 22.35
N ALA A 44 14.54 -21.64 22.64
CA ALA A 44 14.49 -22.84 23.47
C ALA A 44 15.18 -24.03 22.78
N LEU A 45 14.97 -24.21 21.47
CA LEU A 45 15.60 -25.27 20.67
C LEU A 45 17.12 -25.12 20.68
N GLU A 46 17.64 -23.91 20.47
CA GLU A 46 19.08 -23.62 20.58
C GLU A 46 19.63 -23.93 21.99
N SER A 47 18.85 -23.64 23.05
CA SER A 47 19.21 -23.97 24.44
C SER A 47 19.19 -25.48 24.77
N TYR A 48 18.41 -26.27 24.01
CA TYR A 48 18.35 -27.73 24.08
C TYR A 48 19.33 -28.44 23.12
N GLY A 49 20.24 -27.69 22.49
CA GLY A 49 21.26 -28.24 21.62
C GLY A 49 20.80 -28.50 20.18
N TYR A 50 19.63 -28.00 19.77
CA TYR A 50 19.24 -27.96 18.37
C TYR A 50 20.26 -27.13 17.60
N ARG A 51 21.00 -27.82 16.73
CA ARG A 51 21.86 -27.21 15.72
C ARG A 51 21.36 -27.73 14.39
N PRO A 52 20.92 -26.88 13.43
CA PRO A 52 20.51 -27.30 12.09
C PRO A 52 21.67 -27.89 11.24
N GLN A 53 22.79 -28.23 11.87
CA GLN A 53 24.01 -28.75 11.28
C GLN A 53 24.37 -30.15 11.80
N GLU A 54 23.41 -30.99 12.16
CA GLU A 54 23.65 -32.44 12.13
C GLU A 54 23.65 -32.91 10.67
N LEU A 55 24.65 -32.39 9.96
CA LEU A 55 25.09 -32.73 8.63
C LEU A 55 25.30 -34.25 8.59
N THR A 56 24.73 -34.88 7.57
CA THR A 56 25.36 -36.07 6.97
C THR A 56 26.87 -35.83 6.96
N THR A 57 27.63 -36.75 7.55
CA THR A 57 29.07 -36.49 7.66
C THR A 57 29.62 -36.30 6.24
N PRO A 58 30.63 -35.42 6.05
CA PRO A 58 31.24 -35.23 4.74
C PRO A 58 31.62 -36.55 4.06
N GLU A 59 32.01 -37.56 4.83
CA GLU A 59 32.32 -38.92 4.35
C GLU A 59 31.09 -39.71 3.87
N GLU A 60 29.92 -39.54 4.51
CA GLU A 60 28.68 -40.14 4.04
C GLU A 60 28.19 -39.48 2.76
N ARG A 61 28.31 -38.15 2.65
CA ARG A 61 28.00 -37.39 1.44
C ARG A 61 28.91 -37.80 0.29
N GLN A 62 30.22 -37.88 0.55
CA GLN A 62 31.23 -38.26 -0.42
C GLN A 62 31.07 -39.71 -0.90
N ARG A 63 30.63 -40.64 -0.03
CA ARG A 63 30.30 -42.02 -0.43
C ARG A 63 29.08 -42.12 -1.34
N VAL A 64 28.05 -41.32 -1.08
CA VAL A 64 26.85 -41.28 -1.92
C VAL A 64 27.18 -40.67 -3.28
N GLU A 65 27.90 -39.55 -3.30
CA GLU A 65 28.40 -38.92 -4.52
C GLU A 65 29.31 -39.85 -5.33
N GLN A 66 30.22 -40.58 -4.68
CA GLN A 66 31.08 -41.56 -5.35
C GLN A 66 30.26 -42.66 -6.02
N LYS A 67 29.29 -43.25 -5.30
CA LYS A 67 28.40 -44.27 -5.88
C LYS A 67 27.60 -43.71 -7.06
N LEU A 68 27.11 -42.49 -6.95
CA LEU A 68 26.36 -41.83 -8.04
C LEU A 68 27.25 -41.55 -9.26
N ARG A 69 28.52 -41.15 -9.08
CA ARG A 69 29.48 -41.01 -10.18
C ARG A 69 29.84 -42.34 -10.83
N GLU A 70 29.92 -43.42 -10.03
CA GLU A 70 30.10 -44.79 -10.54
C GLU A 70 28.87 -45.26 -11.32
N PHE A 71 27.65 -44.92 -10.86
CA PHE A 71 26.39 -45.23 -11.55
C PHE A 71 26.13 -44.39 -12.80
N ALA A 72 26.56 -43.12 -12.83
CA ALA A 72 26.40 -42.22 -13.98
C ALA A 72 27.24 -42.64 -15.21
N ARG A 73 28.15 -43.61 -15.07
CA ARG A 73 28.89 -44.25 -16.17
C ARG A 73 28.25 -45.57 -16.66
N ALA A 74 27.00 -45.81 -16.30
CA ALA A 74 26.18 -46.93 -16.74
C ALA A 74 26.11 -47.02 -18.28
N GLN A 75 26.58 -48.12 -18.84
CA GLN A 75 26.46 -48.43 -20.27
C GLN A 75 25.16 -49.19 -20.63
N THR A 76 24.35 -49.58 -19.66
CA THR A 76 23.17 -50.44 -19.81
C THR A 76 22.03 -50.06 -18.87
N THR A 77 20.78 -50.35 -19.27
CA THR A 77 19.57 -50.09 -18.47
C THR A 77 19.50 -50.83 -17.14
N ARG A 78 20.34 -51.84 -16.90
CA ARG A 78 20.46 -52.55 -15.62
C ARG A 78 21.31 -51.82 -14.58
N GLU A 79 22.02 -50.77 -14.96
CA GLU A 79 22.85 -49.99 -14.02
C GLU A 79 22.09 -48.83 -13.36
N CYS A 80 20.82 -48.61 -13.73
CA CYS A 80 19.86 -47.80 -12.97
C CYS A 80 19.11 -48.62 -11.90
N ASP A 81 19.65 -49.79 -11.52
CA ASP A 81 19.05 -50.66 -10.51
C ASP A 81 19.41 -50.16 -9.09
N PHE A 82 18.53 -49.33 -8.53
CA PHE A 82 18.61 -48.85 -7.16
C PHE A 82 18.30 -49.93 -6.10
N SER A 83 18.10 -51.19 -6.49
CA SER A 83 17.76 -52.29 -5.58
C SER A 83 18.93 -52.79 -4.71
N GLN A 84 20.13 -52.18 -4.81
CA GLN A 84 21.20 -52.44 -3.84
C GLN A 84 20.74 -52.02 -2.44
N LYS A 85 20.24 -53.02 -1.70
CA LYS A 85 19.73 -52.95 -0.34
C LYS A 85 20.39 -51.84 0.48
N VAL A 86 19.60 -50.80 0.77
CA VAL A 86 19.89 -49.80 1.82
C VAL A 86 20.13 -50.46 3.20
N GLY A 87 19.86 -51.76 3.34
CA GLY A 87 20.29 -52.58 4.48
C GLY A 87 21.40 -53.57 4.12
N SER A 88 22.67 -53.21 4.33
CA SER A 88 23.67 -54.21 4.70
C SER A 88 24.75 -53.63 5.62
N ARG A 89 24.66 -54.08 6.88
CA ARG A 89 25.62 -53.96 8.00
C ARG A 89 25.63 -52.63 8.77
N GLY A 90 24.98 -52.64 9.93
CA GLY A 90 25.32 -51.79 11.08
C GLY A 90 24.35 -50.65 11.37
N ASN A 91 24.04 -49.82 10.37
CA ASN A 91 23.20 -48.63 10.57
C ASN A 91 21.92 -48.75 9.76
N LYS A 92 20.76 -48.87 10.43
CA LYS A 92 19.44 -48.80 9.79
C LYS A 92 19.24 -47.38 9.24
N LYS A 93 19.73 -47.11 8.03
CA LYS A 93 19.40 -45.88 7.30
C LYS A 93 17.89 -45.89 7.02
N SER A 94 17.17 -44.86 7.47
CA SER A 94 15.71 -44.80 7.37
C SER A 94 15.28 -44.50 5.93
N ILE A 95 14.09 -44.97 5.54
CA ILE A 95 13.43 -44.62 4.27
C ILE A 95 13.33 -43.08 4.07
N ALA A 96 13.31 -42.31 5.15
CA ALA A 96 13.41 -40.85 5.17
C ALA A 96 14.66 -40.32 4.45
N LEU A 97 15.82 -40.91 4.73
CA LEU A 97 17.08 -40.51 4.11
C LEU A 97 17.06 -40.82 2.60
N TYR A 98 16.38 -41.90 2.21
CA TYR A 98 16.18 -42.23 0.81
C TYR A 98 15.28 -41.20 0.11
N ASP A 99 14.17 -40.77 0.73
CA ASP A 99 13.30 -39.72 0.17
C ASP A 99 14.03 -38.39 0.01
N GLN A 100 14.84 -38.01 1.00
CA GLN A 100 15.64 -36.79 0.94
C GLN A 100 16.64 -36.84 -0.21
N ILE A 101 17.38 -37.95 -0.36
CA ILE A 101 18.34 -38.12 -1.45
C ILE A 101 17.65 -38.03 -2.81
N ILE A 102 16.51 -38.71 -3.01
CA ILE A 102 15.81 -38.65 -4.30
C ILE A 102 15.21 -37.26 -4.55
N SER A 103 14.66 -36.60 -3.53
CA SER A 103 14.16 -35.23 -3.62
C SER A 103 15.26 -34.27 -4.05
N ASP A 104 16.41 -34.32 -3.38
CA ASP A 104 17.55 -33.43 -3.65
C ASP A 104 18.14 -33.65 -5.05
N MET A 105 18.09 -34.89 -5.54
CA MET A 105 18.61 -35.24 -6.87
C MET A 105 17.62 -34.99 -8.01
N THR A 106 16.32 -34.88 -7.72
CA THR A 106 15.27 -34.80 -8.75
C THR A 106 15.51 -33.69 -9.77
N PRO A 107 15.85 -32.44 -9.39
CA PRO A 107 16.13 -31.39 -10.37
C PRO A 107 17.26 -31.74 -11.36
N PHE A 108 18.34 -32.36 -10.86
CA PHE A 108 19.46 -32.81 -11.70
C PHE A 108 19.04 -33.94 -12.64
N ILE A 109 18.28 -34.91 -12.12
CA ILE A 109 17.80 -36.06 -12.90
C ILE A 109 16.93 -35.59 -14.06
N LEU A 110 16.01 -34.66 -13.79
CA LEU A 110 15.09 -34.11 -14.80
C LEU A 110 15.80 -33.28 -15.88
N GLN A 111 17.00 -32.78 -15.63
CA GLN A 111 17.75 -31.98 -16.60
C GLN A 111 18.72 -32.80 -17.45
N ASN A 112 19.23 -33.92 -16.91
CA ASN A 112 20.38 -34.62 -17.49
C ASN A 112 20.09 -36.03 -17.99
N TYR A 113 18.93 -36.60 -17.65
CA TYR A 113 18.61 -37.98 -17.97
C TYR A 113 17.43 -38.10 -18.94
N SER A 114 17.44 -39.18 -19.73
CA SER A 114 16.35 -39.47 -20.65
C SER A 114 15.04 -39.77 -19.89
N SER A 115 13.90 -39.58 -20.58
CA SER A 115 12.59 -39.96 -20.07
C SER A 115 12.54 -41.41 -19.58
N ASP A 116 13.25 -42.34 -20.25
CA ASP A 116 13.32 -43.75 -19.85
C ASP A 116 14.05 -43.94 -18.51
N CYS A 117 15.08 -43.14 -18.24
CA CYS A 117 15.81 -43.18 -16.97
C CYS A 117 14.97 -42.57 -15.84
N VAL A 118 14.28 -41.45 -16.10
CA VAL A 118 13.32 -40.85 -15.17
C VAL A 118 12.19 -41.83 -14.84
N ALA A 119 11.66 -42.54 -15.84
CA ALA A 119 10.62 -43.55 -15.65
C ALA A 119 11.09 -44.75 -14.82
N ASN A 120 12.32 -45.23 -15.07
CA ASN A 120 12.92 -46.31 -14.28
C ASN A 120 13.16 -45.90 -12.83
N LEU A 121 13.67 -44.68 -12.61
CA LEU A 121 13.87 -44.14 -11.27
C LEU A 121 12.54 -43.98 -10.53
N LEU A 122 11.53 -43.35 -11.13
CA LEU A 122 10.22 -43.17 -10.52
C LEU A 122 9.60 -44.53 -10.12
N THR A 123 9.70 -45.51 -11.01
CA THR A 123 9.23 -46.88 -10.77
C THR A 123 9.95 -47.52 -9.58
N HIS A 124 11.28 -47.38 -9.50
CA HIS A 124 12.08 -47.92 -8.39
C HIS A 124 11.81 -47.19 -7.08
N TYR A 125 11.69 -45.86 -7.13
CA TYR A 125 11.41 -45.00 -5.99
C TYR A 125 10.07 -45.35 -5.35
N MET A 126 9.02 -45.49 -6.16
CA MET A 126 7.70 -45.95 -5.71
C MET A 126 7.75 -47.38 -5.17
N ALA A 127 8.41 -48.31 -5.89
CA ALA A 127 8.50 -49.71 -5.47
C ALA A 127 9.20 -49.88 -4.11
N GLU A 128 10.32 -49.18 -3.86
CA GLU A 128 11.02 -49.24 -2.57
C GLU A 128 10.22 -48.59 -1.43
N LYS A 129 9.46 -47.52 -1.71
CA LYS A 129 8.54 -46.92 -0.73
C LYS A 129 7.43 -47.89 -0.32
N PHE A 130 6.80 -48.57 -1.29
CA PHE A 130 5.73 -49.55 -1.04
C PHE A 130 6.23 -50.89 -0.49
N ARG A 131 7.50 -51.24 -0.70
CA ARG A 131 8.13 -52.46 -0.15
C ARG A 131 8.50 -52.32 1.33
N ASN A 132 8.72 -51.09 1.81
CA ASN A 132 9.13 -50.80 3.18
C ASN A 132 8.10 -49.95 3.97
N PRO A 133 6.78 -50.24 3.91
CA PRO A 133 5.75 -49.35 4.48
C PRO A 133 5.85 -49.25 6.01
N ASN A 134 6.46 -50.24 6.65
CA ASN A 134 6.59 -50.31 8.10
C ASN A 134 7.88 -49.69 8.64
N GLN A 135 8.89 -49.36 7.81
CA GLN A 135 10.16 -48.81 8.31
C GLN A 135 10.03 -47.39 8.88
N LEU A 136 9.06 -46.61 8.40
CA LEU A 136 8.64 -45.34 9.01
C LEU A 136 8.15 -45.51 10.45
N ARG A 137 7.44 -46.61 10.72
CA ARG A 137 6.83 -46.88 12.04
C ARG A 137 7.82 -47.40 13.09
N TYR A 138 8.91 -48.06 12.67
CA TYR A 138 9.85 -48.71 13.60
C TYR A 138 11.05 -47.85 14.02
N ASN A 139 11.38 -46.80 13.25
CA ASN A 139 12.59 -45.99 13.49
C ASN A 139 12.31 -44.60 14.06
N ILE A 140 11.06 -44.17 14.12
CA ILE A 140 10.68 -42.89 14.70
C ILE A 140 10.00 -43.21 16.04
N ASN A 141 10.70 -42.93 17.14
CA ASN A 141 10.11 -42.90 18.47
C ASN A 141 9.11 -41.74 18.53
N CYS A 142 7.92 -41.91 17.94
CA CYS A 142 6.79 -41.04 18.22
C CYS A 142 6.52 -41.20 19.72
N LEU A 143 6.74 -40.13 20.51
CA LEU A 143 6.78 -40.10 21.98
C LEU A 143 5.97 -41.23 22.63
N HIS A 144 6.69 -42.08 23.38
CA HIS A 144 6.07 -43.06 24.26
C HIS A 144 5.09 -42.36 25.20
N GLN A 145 3.91 -42.99 25.32
CA GLN A 145 2.82 -42.67 26.23
C GLN A 145 3.29 -42.07 27.55
N GLU A 146 2.84 -40.85 27.86
CA GLU A 146 2.71 -40.47 29.27
C GLU A 146 1.55 -41.28 29.86
N VAL A 147 1.91 -42.32 30.61
CA VAL A 147 1.00 -42.95 31.56
C VAL A 147 0.91 -41.96 32.71
N ASN A 148 -0.30 -41.46 33.01
CA ASN A 148 -0.48 -40.62 34.19
C ASN A 148 -0.11 -41.41 35.47
N ALA A 149 0.07 -40.71 36.58
CA ALA A 149 0.48 -41.30 37.85
C ALA A 149 -0.49 -42.41 38.38
N GLN A 150 -1.64 -42.61 37.74
CA GLN A 150 -2.67 -43.59 38.10
C GLN A 150 -2.70 -44.83 37.19
N GLY A 151 -1.82 -44.93 36.19
CA GLY A 151 -1.74 -46.11 35.31
C GLY A 151 -2.78 -46.15 34.18
N GLU A 152 -3.54 -45.08 33.97
CA GLU A 152 -4.64 -45.05 33.00
C GLU A 152 -4.18 -44.48 31.65
N THR A 153 -4.33 -45.28 30.60
CA THR A 153 -4.07 -44.88 29.21
C THR A 153 -5.32 -44.24 28.62
N SER A 154 -5.38 -42.92 28.59
CA SER A 154 -6.46 -42.16 27.94
C SER A 154 -6.24 -42.06 26.42
N TYR A 155 -7.04 -42.78 25.65
CA TYR A 155 -7.13 -42.61 24.19
C TYR A 155 -8.25 -41.62 23.86
N ARG A 156 -7.91 -40.36 23.57
CA ARG A 156 -8.81 -39.41 22.90
C ARG A 156 -8.26 -38.97 21.55
N SER A 157 -9.12 -39.13 20.54
CA SER A 157 -9.06 -38.70 19.13
C SER A 157 -8.21 -39.55 18.16
N GLY A 158 -8.88 -40.04 17.13
CA GLY A 158 -8.41 -41.02 16.15
C GLY A 158 -7.67 -40.45 14.94
N TYR A 159 -6.64 -39.64 15.17
CA TYR A 159 -5.70 -39.24 14.11
C TYR A 159 -4.27 -39.61 14.53
N GLN A 160 -3.80 -40.77 14.09
CA GLN A 160 -2.41 -41.22 14.32
C GLN A 160 -1.38 -40.32 13.65
N ASP A 161 -1.77 -39.57 12.61
CA ASP A 161 -0.85 -38.79 11.78
C ASP A 161 -0.44 -37.44 12.42
N ILE A 162 -1.18 -36.93 13.41
CA ILE A 162 -0.87 -35.66 14.10
C ILE A 162 0.28 -35.83 15.13
N ARG A 163 0.52 -37.07 15.60
CA ARG A 163 1.49 -37.33 16.70
C ARG A 163 2.93 -37.53 16.25
N CYS A 164 3.21 -37.40 14.95
CA CYS A 164 4.56 -37.58 14.44
C CYS A 164 4.82 -36.61 13.27
N PRO A 165 5.11 -35.33 13.56
CA PRO A 165 5.39 -34.30 12.55
C PRO A 165 6.41 -34.74 11.50
N ARG A 166 7.39 -35.56 11.91
CA ARG A 166 8.38 -36.17 11.03
C ARG A 166 7.78 -37.12 9.98
N ILE A 167 6.74 -37.89 10.31
CA ILE A 167 6.04 -38.75 9.35
C ILE A 167 5.27 -37.92 8.33
N LEU A 168 4.62 -36.82 8.76
CA LEU A 168 3.93 -35.89 7.84
C LEU A 168 4.93 -35.20 6.89
N GLN A 169 6.07 -34.77 7.41
CA GLN A 169 7.15 -34.18 6.62
C GLN A 169 7.68 -35.17 5.57
N GLU A 170 7.99 -36.41 5.96
CA GLU A 170 8.51 -37.45 5.06
C GLU A 170 7.47 -37.88 4.01
N LYS A 171 6.17 -37.89 4.36
CA LYS A 171 5.08 -38.12 3.41
C LYS A 171 4.99 -37.00 2.36
N GLY A 172 5.01 -35.73 2.81
CA GLY A 172 4.96 -34.59 1.90
C GLY A 172 6.18 -34.50 0.98
N LEU A 173 7.36 -34.91 1.46
CA LEU A 173 8.57 -34.97 0.63
C LEU A 173 8.46 -36.01 -0.50
N PHE A 174 7.95 -37.21 -0.16
CA PHE A 174 7.69 -38.26 -1.15
C PHE A 174 6.66 -37.84 -2.21
N GLU A 175 5.55 -37.23 -1.79
CA GLU A 175 4.48 -36.79 -2.70
C GLU A 175 4.97 -35.72 -3.69
N ARG A 176 5.74 -34.71 -3.22
CA ARG A 176 6.31 -33.70 -4.11
C ARG A 176 7.34 -34.28 -5.09
N THR A 177 8.23 -35.13 -4.59
CA THR A 177 9.30 -35.73 -5.38
C THR A 177 8.74 -36.64 -6.48
N SER A 178 7.75 -37.48 -6.14
CA SER A 178 7.08 -38.36 -7.11
C SER A 178 6.26 -37.58 -8.13
N ALA A 179 5.58 -36.49 -7.73
CA ALA A 179 4.86 -35.61 -8.64
C ALA A 179 5.79 -34.93 -9.64
N ALA A 180 6.94 -34.39 -9.20
CA ALA A 180 7.92 -33.75 -10.09
C ALA A 180 8.52 -34.73 -11.11
N LEU A 181 8.89 -35.95 -10.67
CA LEU A 181 9.38 -37.00 -11.55
C LEU A 181 8.31 -37.48 -12.54
N SER A 182 7.04 -37.53 -12.11
CA SER A 182 5.90 -37.91 -12.96
C SER A 182 5.57 -36.83 -14.00
N ASP A 183 5.53 -35.57 -13.59
CA ASP A 183 5.19 -34.45 -14.49
C ASP A 183 6.19 -34.33 -15.64
N ALA A 184 7.48 -34.52 -15.35
CA ALA A 184 8.52 -34.54 -16.38
C ALA A 184 8.38 -35.67 -17.42
N LEU A 185 7.67 -36.76 -17.10
CA LEU A 185 7.38 -37.84 -18.06
C LEU A 185 6.21 -37.50 -18.99
N PHE A 186 5.23 -36.74 -18.51
CA PHE A 186 4.01 -36.43 -19.25
C PHE A 186 4.05 -35.07 -19.96
N HIS A 187 4.84 -34.12 -19.45
CA HIS A 187 5.03 -32.78 -20.00
C HIS A 187 6.52 -32.44 -20.14
N PRO A 188 7.27 -33.13 -21.03
CA PRO A 188 8.67 -32.81 -21.24
C PRO A 188 8.80 -31.39 -21.82
N SER A 189 9.19 -30.43 -20.98
CA SER A 189 9.44 -29.07 -21.45
C SER A 189 10.56 -29.06 -22.50
N SER A 190 10.54 -28.10 -23.42
CA SER A 190 11.58 -27.90 -24.44
C SER A 190 12.99 -27.64 -23.88
N ASN A 191 13.12 -27.51 -22.56
CA ASN A 191 14.37 -27.33 -21.82
C ASN A 191 15.08 -28.67 -21.49
N LEU A 192 14.54 -29.81 -21.91
CA LEU A 192 15.15 -31.15 -21.74
C LEU A 192 16.28 -31.47 -22.75
N ARG A 193 16.91 -30.46 -23.34
CA ARG A 193 18.15 -30.61 -24.13
C ARG A 193 19.08 -29.44 -23.88
N VAL A 194 19.86 -29.53 -22.81
CA VAL A 194 21.17 -28.88 -22.79
C VAL A 194 22.17 -29.95 -23.20
N CYS A 195 22.64 -29.85 -24.44
CA CYS A 195 23.80 -30.61 -24.89
C CYS A 195 24.97 -30.31 -23.95
N ALA A 196 25.53 -31.37 -23.36
CA ALA A 196 26.81 -31.31 -22.68
C ALA A 196 27.86 -30.70 -23.60
N GLY A 197 28.33 -29.50 -23.25
CA GLY A 197 29.67 -29.08 -23.62
C GLY A 197 30.65 -29.81 -22.69
N ASP A 198 31.65 -30.46 -23.27
CA ASP A 198 32.57 -31.39 -22.60
C ASP A 198 33.46 -30.80 -21.47
N ASP A 199 33.26 -29.53 -21.09
CA ASP A 199 34.14 -28.82 -20.13
C ASP A 199 33.49 -28.46 -18.79
N PHE A 200 32.27 -28.93 -18.50
CA PHE A 200 31.58 -28.50 -17.27
C PHE A 200 31.41 -29.64 -16.25
N SER A 201 32.30 -29.66 -15.25
CA SER A 201 32.17 -30.50 -14.06
C SER A 201 32.32 -29.61 -12.83
N PRO A 202 31.22 -29.20 -12.16
CA PRO A 202 31.31 -28.44 -10.93
C PRO A 202 32.18 -29.21 -9.93
N SER A 203 33.08 -28.47 -9.28
CA SER A 203 34.11 -29.03 -8.41
C SER A 203 33.58 -29.40 -7.01
N SER A 204 32.42 -28.85 -6.63
CA SER A 204 31.73 -29.12 -5.35
C SER A 204 30.20 -29.08 -5.47
N PHE A 205 29.52 -29.59 -4.44
CA PHE A 205 28.07 -29.51 -4.32
C PHE A 205 27.59 -28.08 -4.06
N GLU A 206 28.35 -27.30 -3.30
CA GLU A 206 28.10 -25.88 -3.06
C GLU A 206 28.09 -25.09 -4.38
N GLU A 207 29.03 -25.35 -5.30
CA GLU A 207 29.08 -24.73 -6.63
C GLU A 207 27.86 -25.12 -7.49
N LEU A 208 27.39 -26.37 -7.39
CA LEU A 208 26.17 -26.82 -8.06
C LEU A 208 24.90 -26.20 -7.45
N SER A 209 24.83 -26.05 -6.13
CA SER A 209 23.70 -25.44 -5.42
C SER A 209 23.59 -23.94 -5.73
N GLU A 210 24.71 -23.22 -5.71
CA GLU A 210 24.78 -21.81 -6.14
C GLU A 210 24.34 -21.66 -7.60
N MET A 211 24.71 -22.62 -8.45
CA MET A 211 24.31 -22.63 -9.86
C MET A 211 22.81 -22.91 -10.05
N VAL A 212 22.21 -23.86 -9.31
CA VAL A 212 20.76 -24.13 -9.37
C VAL A 212 19.94 -22.96 -8.83
N VAL A 213 20.38 -22.34 -7.72
CA VAL A 213 19.78 -21.10 -7.21
C VAL A 213 19.90 -20.02 -8.29
N SER A 214 21.06 -19.85 -8.91
CA SER A 214 21.24 -18.87 -9.99
C SER A 214 20.33 -19.14 -11.19
N LEU A 215 20.10 -20.41 -11.58
CA LEU A 215 19.25 -20.77 -12.71
C LEU A 215 17.75 -20.61 -12.41
N THR A 216 17.33 -20.92 -11.18
CA THR A 216 15.94 -20.74 -10.74
C THR A 216 15.61 -19.27 -10.54
N GLU A 217 16.55 -18.52 -9.95
CA GLU A 217 16.51 -17.05 -9.94
C GLU A 217 16.45 -16.53 -11.37
N ASN A 218 17.25 -17.08 -12.31
CA ASN A 218 17.20 -16.66 -13.70
C ASN A 218 15.84 -16.90 -14.36
N GLN A 219 15.12 -18.00 -14.09
CA GLN A 219 13.79 -18.23 -14.68
C GLN A 219 12.75 -17.23 -14.13
N ALA A 220 12.68 -17.05 -12.81
CA ALA A 220 11.80 -16.06 -12.20
C ALA A 220 12.14 -14.64 -12.68
N GLN A 221 13.42 -14.33 -12.81
CA GLN A 221 13.90 -13.09 -13.41
C GLN A 221 13.49 -12.97 -14.88
N ILE A 222 13.57 -14.03 -15.70
CA ILE A 222 13.13 -14.00 -17.10
C ILE A 222 11.63 -13.67 -17.18
N GLU A 223 10.79 -14.31 -16.35
CA GLU A 223 9.36 -14.05 -16.32
C GLU A 223 9.06 -12.61 -15.91
N GLU A 224 9.72 -12.12 -14.85
CA GLU A 224 9.60 -10.76 -14.34
C GLU A 224 10.17 -9.69 -15.28
N CYS A 225 11.22 -10.01 -16.05
CA CYS A 225 11.85 -9.11 -17.01
C CYS A 225 11.18 -9.11 -18.38
N THR A 226 10.32 -10.09 -18.67
CA THR A 226 9.58 -10.14 -19.93
C THR A 226 8.39 -9.20 -19.86
N GLU A 227 8.31 -8.27 -20.82
CA GLU A 227 7.19 -7.33 -20.89
C GLU A 227 5.87 -8.07 -21.18
N THR A 228 4.80 -7.65 -20.52
CA THR A 228 3.46 -8.17 -20.79
C THR A 228 3.04 -7.78 -22.21
N GLN A 229 2.67 -8.75 -23.04
CA GLN A 229 2.16 -8.48 -24.39
C GLN A 229 0.70 -8.02 -24.35
N VAL A 230 0.25 -7.31 -25.40
CA VAL A 230 -1.15 -6.86 -25.50
C VAL A 230 -2.10 -8.06 -25.43
N GLY A 231 -3.11 -7.97 -24.57
CA GLY A 231 -4.07 -9.03 -24.27
C GLY A 231 -3.57 -10.12 -23.32
N GLN A 232 -2.33 -10.04 -22.83
CA GLN A 232 -1.82 -10.97 -21.81
C GLN A 232 -1.92 -10.38 -20.41
N THR A 233 -2.06 -11.27 -19.44
CA THR A 233 -1.97 -11.00 -18.00
C THR A 233 -0.80 -11.78 -17.43
N ARG A 234 0.01 -11.14 -16.57
CA ARG A 234 1.14 -11.79 -15.89
C ARG A 234 1.14 -11.46 -14.40
N PRO A 235 1.35 -12.43 -13.50
CA PRO A 235 1.67 -12.11 -12.11
C PRO A 235 2.98 -11.34 -12.05
N ARG A 236 3.09 -10.42 -11.09
CA ARG A 236 4.26 -9.58 -10.84
C ARG A 236 4.56 -9.55 -9.35
N ASN A 237 5.82 -9.26 -9.02
CA ASN A 237 6.30 -9.07 -7.67
C ASN A 237 5.88 -10.21 -6.74
N ASN A 238 6.31 -11.44 -7.04
CA ASN A 238 5.94 -12.64 -6.26
C ASN A 238 4.42 -12.84 -6.12
N ARG A 239 3.66 -12.49 -7.17
CA ARG A 239 2.18 -12.57 -7.22
C ARG A 239 1.47 -11.61 -6.28
N ASP A 240 2.11 -10.54 -5.82
CA ASP A 240 1.42 -9.47 -5.06
C ASP A 240 0.35 -8.77 -5.91
N TYR A 241 0.51 -8.76 -7.24
CA TYR A 241 -0.51 -8.31 -8.20
C TYR A 241 -0.33 -9.01 -9.56
N SER A 242 -1.31 -8.84 -10.46
CA SER A 242 -1.16 -9.19 -11.88
C SER A 242 -1.24 -7.93 -12.74
N LEU A 243 -0.47 -7.90 -13.83
CA LEU A 243 -0.49 -6.82 -14.81
C LEU A 243 -1.03 -7.34 -16.14
N THR A 244 -2.14 -6.76 -16.59
CA THR A 244 -2.71 -6.99 -17.91
C THR A 244 -2.36 -5.81 -18.82
N ARG A 245 -1.90 -6.07 -20.05
CA ARG A 245 -1.69 -5.00 -21.04
C ARG A 245 -2.88 -4.94 -21.98
N ASN A 246 -3.77 -3.98 -21.80
CA ASN A 246 -5.01 -3.85 -22.58
C ASN A 246 -4.75 -3.32 -23.99
N SER A 247 -3.79 -2.40 -24.12
CA SER A 247 -3.37 -1.81 -25.40
C SER A 247 -1.88 -1.48 -25.39
N ALA A 248 -1.37 -0.82 -26.44
CA ALA A 248 0.04 -0.45 -26.51
C ALA A 248 0.48 0.38 -25.29
N ASN A 249 -0.38 1.29 -24.81
CA ASN A 249 -0.06 2.25 -23.75
C ASN A 249 -1.05 2.15 -22.57
N GLU A 250 -1.76 1.04 -22.42
CA GLU A 250 -2.74 0.88 -21.34
C GLU A 250 -2.56 -0.44 -20.63
N TYR A 251 -2.46 -0.35 -19.30
CA TYR A 251 -2.24 -1.47 -18.41
C TYR A 251 -3.31 -1.48 -17.31
N THR A 252 -3.66 -2.67 -16.83
CA THR A 252 -4.47 -2.85 -15.62
C THR A 252 -3.71 -3.71 -14.63
N ALA A 253 -3.45 -3.18 -13.44
CA ALA A 253 -2.95 -3.94 -12.30
C ALA A 253 -4.12 -4.44 -11.46
N ASN A 254 -4.28 -5.77 -11.35
CA ASN A 254 -5.26 -6.39 -10.46
C ASN A 254 -4.58 -6.76 -9.13
N ILE A 255 -5.13 -6.31 -8.01
CA ILE A 255 -4.62 -6.53 -6.66
C ILE A 255 -5.72 -7.16 -5.82
N VAL A 256 -5.40 -8.16 -5.00
CA VAL A 256 -6.39 -8.77 -4.10
C VAL A 256 -6.26 -8.15 -2.71
N ILE A 257 -7.36 -7.59 -2.20
CA ILE A 257 -7.41 -6.99 -0.87
C ILE A 257 -8.47 -7.71 -0.03
N ASP A 258 -8.12 -8.07 1.21
CA ASP A 258 -9.01 -8.61 2.23
C ASP A 258 -9.14 -7.62 3.39
N PHE A 259 -10.28 -6.92 3.46
CA PHE A 259 -10.54 -5.95 4.53
C PHE A 259 -10.97 -6.64 5.82
N GLN A 260 -10.25 -6.38 6.90
CA GLN A 260 -10.53 -6.95 8.22
C GLN A 260 -10.80 -5.84 9.24
N LYS A 261 -11.96 -5.87 9.86
CA LYS A 261 -12.31 -4.89 10.90
C LYS A 261 -11.41 -5.06 12.12
N ARG A 262 -10.77 -3.99 12.58
CA ARG A 262 -9.95 -3.99 13.80
C ARG A 262 -10.85 -3.76 15.02
N GLY A 263 -11.32 -4.86 15.63
CA GLY A 263 -12.20 -4.84 16.80
C GLY A 263 -13.68 -4.61 16.45
N GLU A 264 -14.58 -5.23 17.21
CA GLU A 264 -16.01 -5.31 16.84
C GLU A 264 -16.75 -3.96 16.87
N ASN A 265 -16.29 -3.00 17.68
CA ASN A 265 -17.04 -1.74 17.96
C ASN A 265 -16.39 -0.46 17.40
N LEU A 266 -15.30 -0.56 16.63
CA LEU A 266 -14.53 0.64 16.26
C LEU A 266 -14.85 1.22 14.89
N SER A 267 -15.64 0.55 14.05
CA SER A 267 -16.00 1.02 12.71
C SER A 267 -17.48 0.74 12.41
N ASN A 268 -18.14 1.64 11.70
CA ASN A 268 -19.51 1.44 11.22
C ASN A 268 -19.57 0.82 9.82
N LEU A 269 -18.42 0.67 9.15
CA LEU A 269 -18.32 0.10 7.81
C LEU A 269 -18.16 -1.42 7.88
N SER A 270 -18.89 -2.15 7.03
CA SER A 270 -18.60 -3.55 6.75
C SER A 270 -17.37 -3.67 5.82
N PRO A 271 -16.71 -4.86 5.76
CA PRO A 271 -15.62 -5.09 4.82
C PRO A 271 -16.00 -4.80 3.38
N GLU A 272 -17.24 -5.11 2.98
CA GLU A 272 -17.77 -4.85 1.64
C GLU A 272 -17.95 -3.35 1.38
N GLN A 273 -18.39 -2.58 2.37
CA GLN A 273 -18.48 -1.12 2.25
C GLN A 273 -17.09 -0.47 2.13
N MET A 274 -16.10 -1.00 2.87
CA MET A 274 -14.72 -0.53 2.75
C MET A 274 -14.11 -0.89 1.38
N MET A 275 -14.37 -2.10 0.91
CA MET A 275 -14.00 -2.55 -0.44
C MET A 275 -14.61 -1.64 -1.52
N GLU A 276 -15.90 -1.34 -1.42
CA GLU A 276 -16.60 -0.47 -2.37
C GLU A 276 -16.06 0.97 -2.33
N ARG A 277 -15.72 1.49 -1.15
CA ARG A 277 -15.07 2.80 -1.00
C ARG A 277 -13.74 2.85 -1.77
N VAL A 278 -12.89 1.83 -1.59
CA VAL A 278 -11.60 1.74 -2.29
C VAL A 278 -11.78 1.59 -3.79
N ARG A 279 -12.72 0.75 -4.24
CA ARG A 279 -13.04 0.60 -5.67
C ARG A 279 -13.55 1.88 -6.30
N THR A 280 -14.46 2.58 -5.63
CA THR A 280 -15.00 3.86 -6.08
C THR A 280 -13.86 4.87 -6.25
N CYS A 281 -13.06 5.06 -5.20
CA CYS A 281 -11.90 5.95 -5.23
C CYS A 281 -10.95 5.64 -6.41
N LEU A 282 -10.55 4.37 -6.58
CA LEU A 282 -9.62 3.99 -7.64
C LEU A 282 -10.25 4.15 -9.03
N SER A 283 -11.54 3.88 -9.19
CA SER A 283 -12.24 4.08 -10.47
C SER A 283 -12.26 5.57 -10.89
N GLU A 284 -12.45 6.48 -9.94
CA GLU A 284 -12.46 7.93 -10.18
C GLU A 284 -11.07 8.48 -10.49
N THR A 285 -10.04 7.87 -9.90
CA THR A 285 -8.65 8.33 -10.00
C THR A 285 -7.82 7.62 -11.06
N ASN A 286 -8.30 6.50 -11.61
CA ASN A 286 -7.56 5.71 -12.60
C ASN A 286 -7.08 6.54 -13.79
N GLN A 287 -7.90 7.46 -14.29
CA GLN A 287 -7.54 8.35 -15.42
C GLN A 287 -6.32 9.26 -15.15
N LEU A 288 -5.88 9.38 -13.90
CA LEU A 288 -4.77 10.22 -13.45
C LEU A 288 -3.43 9.47 -13.40
N TYR A 289 -3.45 8.13 -13.36
CA TYR A 289 -2.24 7.29 -13.25
C TYR A 289 -1.51 7.14 -14.60
N ARG A 290 -1.10 8.27 -15.16
CA ARG A 290 -0.37 8.37 -16.42
C ARG A 290 1.11 8.59 -16.16
N SER A 291 1.96 8.01 -17.00
CA SER A 291 3.37 8.39 -17.12
C SER A 291 3.51 9.57 -18.08
N SER A 292 4.65 10.27 -18.03
CA SER A 292 4.95 11.36 -18.99
C SER A 292 5.04 10.90 -20.44
N ASN A 293 5.20 9.59 -20.67
CA ASN A 293 5.21 8.98 -22.01
C ASN A 293 3.79 8.60 -22.50
N GLY A 294 2.76 8.90 -21.71
CA GLY A 294 1.37 8.64 -22.03
C GLY A 294 0.91 7.20 -21.75
N GLU A 295 1.72 6.38 -21.08
CA GLU A 295 1.27 5.08 -20.58
C GLU A 295 0.26 5.30 -19.44
N GLN A 296 -0.86 4.60 -19.50
CA GLN A 296 -1.93 4.64 -18.53
C GLN A 296 -1.92 3.35 -17.70
N LEU A 297 -1.94 3.48 -16.38
CA LEU A 297 -2.19 2.38 -15.46
C LEU A 297 -3.61 2.49 -14.90
N ASN A 298 -4.36 1.39 -14.90
CA ASN A 298 -5.61 1.26 -14.16
C ASN A 298 -5.38 0.32 -12.98
N LEU A 299 -5.77 0.72 -11.78
CA LEU A 299 -5.78 -0.13 -10.60
C LEU A 299 -7.17 -0.77 -10.47
N ASN A 300 -7.19 -2.09 -10.31
CA ASN A 300 -8.41 -2.88 -10.10
C ASN A 300 -8.26 -3.72 -8.83
N ILE A 301 -9.23 -3.62 -7.92
CA ILE A 301 -9.20 -4.34 -6.64
C ILE A 301 -10.17 -5.51 -6.67
N LEU A 302 -9.63 -6.69 -6.43
CA LEU A 302 -10.35 -7.94 -6.30
C LEU A 302 -10.55 -8.27 -4.82
N SER A 303 -11.72 -8.78 -4.47
CA SER A 303 -11.94 -9.45 -3.19
C SER A 303 -11.39 -10.89 -3.22
N PRO A 304 -11.21 -11.55 -2.07
CA PRO A 304 -10.87 -12.97 -2.03
C PRO A 304 -11.89 -13.84 -2.78
N GLN A 305 -13.17 -13.47 -2.78
CA GLN A 305 -14.23 -14.17 -3.50
C GLN A 305 -14.09 -14.01 -5.01
N ASP A 306 -13.76 -12.81 -5.51
CA ASP A 306 -13.53 -12.58 -6.95
C ASP A 306 -12.40 -13.49 -7.47
N GLN A 307 -11.39 -13.71 -6.64
CA GLN A 307 -10.24 -14.53 -6.96
C GLN A 307 -10.56 -16.03 -7.07
N GLU A 308 -11.64 -16.53 -6.48
CA GLU A 308 -12.04 -17.94 -6.61
C GLU A 308 -12.33 -18.31 -8.07
N SER A 309 -12.77 -17.33 -8.87
CA SER A 309 -13.01 -17.48 -10.31
C SER A 309 -11.74 -17.47 -11.18
N VAL A 310 -10.60 -17.07 -10.62
CA VAL A 310 -9.30 -17.03 -11.30
C VAL A 310 -8.63 -18.42 -11.22
N PRO A 311 -8.05 -18.94 -12.32
CA PRO A 311 -7.29 -20.19 -12.32
C PRO A 311 -6.23 -20.23 -11.21
N GLU A 312 -6.06 -21.38 -10.56
CA GLU A 312 -5.21 -21.51 -9.36
C GLU A 312 -3.75 -21.08 -9.59
N ASP A 313 -3.20 -21.36 -10.76
CA ASP A 313 -1.87 -20.96 -11.17
C ASP A 313 -1.73 -19.44 -11.40
N GLN A 314 -2.84 -18.73 -11.59
CA GLN A 314 -2.92 -17.27 -11.79
C GLN A 314 -3.41 -16.51 -10.55
N ARG A 315 -3.75 -17.23 -9.47
CA ARG A 315 -4.17 -16.61 -8.21
C ARG A 315 -3.03 -15.80 -7.59
N LEU A 316 -3.38 -14.60 -7.18
CA LEU A 316 -2.55 -13.61 -6.48
C LEU A 316 -2.48 -13.86 -4.98
N LYS A 317 -1.56 -13.20 -4.31
CA LYS A 317 -1.54 -13.13 -2.85
C LYS A 317 -2.61 -12.13 -2.39
N SER A 318 -3.36 -12.48 -1.36
CA SER A 318 -4.30 -11.56 -0.71
C SER A 318 -3.58 -10.65 0.27
N HIS A 319 -3.79 -9.34 0.17
CA HIS A 319 -3.29 -8.34 1.12
C HIS A 319 -4.35 -8.06 2.18
N SER A 320 -4.06 -8.47 3.42
CA SER A 320 -4.97 -8.23 4.55
C SER A 320 -4.80 -6.80 5.08
N ILE A 321 -5.85 -5.99 4.95
CA ILE A 321 -5.85 -4.59 5.38
C ILE A 321 -6.82 -4.42 6.54
N LYS A 322 -6.29 -3.97 7.68
CA LYS A 322 -7.10 -3.71 8.87
C LYS A 322 -7.76 -2.35 8.77
N TYR A 323 -8.96 -2.18 9.30
CA TYR A 323 -9.59 -0.85 9.33
C TYR A 323 -10.40 -0.57 10.61
N GLN A 324 -10.47 0.72 11.00
CA GLN A 324 -11.22 1.22 12.16
C GLN A 324 -11.56 2.71 12.00
N ALA A 325 -12.57 3.22 12.71
CA ALA A 325 -12.93 4.65 12.66
C ALA A 325 -12.04 5.55 13.51
N ALA A 326 -11.46 5.03 14.60
CA ALA A 326 -10.60 5.83 15.47
C ALA A 326 -9.36 6.31 14.72
N GLU A 327 -8.87 7.51 15.02
CA GLU A 327 -7.68 8.08 14.39
C GLU A 327 -6.43 7.25 14.71
N PHE A 328 -5.69 6.87 13.68
CA PHE A 328 -4.41 6.20 13.83
C PHE A 328 -3.52 6.44 12.60
N ARG A 329 -2.23 6.09 12.72
CA ARG A 329 -1.29 6.17 11.60
C ARG A 329 -1.67 5.17 10.50
N GLN A 330 -2.15 5.71 9.39
CA GLN A 330 -2.52 4.94 8.21
C GLN A 330 -1.27 4.41 7.51
N ASN A 331 -1.39 3.24 6.89
CA ASN A 331 -0.37 2.59 6.07
C ASN A 331 -1.02 1.51 5.20
N SER A 332 -0.23 0.85 4.36
CA SER A 332 -0.70 -0.14 3.39
C SER A 332 -1.42 -1.35 3.98
N LEU A 333 -1.29 -1.58 5.29
CA LEU A 333 -1.94 -2.66 6.03
C LEU A 333 -3.01 -2.17 7.02
N ALA A 334 -3.24 -0.86 7.13
CA ALA A 334 -4.16 -0.32 8.12
C ALA A 334 -4.78 1.03 7.69
N TYR A 335 -6.09 1.05 7.43
CA TYR A 335 -6.85 2.21 6.95
C TYR A 335 -7.84 2.75 7.99
N MET A 336 -8.03 4.07 8.02
CA MET A 336 -9.15 4.65 8.75
C MET A 336 -10.43 4.52 7.92
N ASP A 337 -11.60 4.42 8.57
CA ASP A 337 -12.90 4.43 7.86
C ASP A 337 -13.05 5.67 6.96
N THR A 338 -12.44 6.78 7.38
CA THR A 338 -12.45 8.07 6.69
C THR A 338 -11.19 8.31 5.84
N ILE A 339 -10.37 7.29 5.57
CA ILE A 339 -9.16 7.41 4.71
C ILE A 339 -9.50 8.17 3.42
N SER A 340 -8.66 9.15 3.07
CA SER A 340 -8.84 9.97 1.86
C SER A 340 -8.50 9.15 0.62
N CYS A 341 -9.07 9.53 -0.52
CA CYS A 341 -8.81 8.81 -1.77
C CYS A 341 -7.33 8.92 -2.23
N SER A 342 -6.70 10.08 -2.02
CA SER A 342 -5.26 10.25 -2.30
C SER A 342 -4.42 9.28 -1.47
N THR A 343 -4.74 9.11 -0.18
CA THR A 343 -4.04 8.16 0.69
C THR A 343 -4.36 6.71 0.28
N ILE A 344 -5.60 6.35 -0.04
CA ILE A 344 -5.92 5.02 -0.61
C ILE A 344 -5.01 4.71 -1.81
N ALA A 345 -4.90 5.65 -2.76
CA ALA A 345 -4.06 5.47 -3.93
C ALA A 345 -2.58 5.24 -3.55
N HIS A 346 -2.02 6.11 -2.71
CA HIS A 346 -0.66 5.98 -2.17
C HIS A 346 -0.43 4.60 -1.53
N GLU A 347 -1.33 4.18 -0.64
CA GLU A 347 -1.21 2.90 0.04
C GLU A 347 -1.34 1.70 -0.89
N VAL A 348 -2.17 1.79 -1.93
CA VAL A 348 -2.29 0.73 -2.95
C VAL A 348 -1.02 0.65 -3.80
N PHE A 349 -0.34 1.77 -4.06
CA PHE A 349 0.96 1.74 -4.75
C PHE A 349 2.05 1.01 -3.94
N HIS A 350 1.99 1.02 -2.61
CA HIS A 350 2.84 0.15 -1.79
C HIS A 350 2.55 -1.33 -1.98
N LEU A 351 1.28 -1.73 -2.16
CA LEU A 351 0.92 -3.13 -2.38
C LEU A 351 1.48 -3.70 -3.69
N ILE A 352 1.80 -2.83 -4.66
CA ILE A 352 2.48 -3.21 -5.91
C ILE A 352 3.99 -2.99 -5.88
N GLY A 353 4.54 -2.66 -4.71
CA GLY A 353 5.97 -2.64 -4.41
C GLY A 353 6.67 -1.29 -4.51
N LEU A 354 5.96 -0.19 -4.79
CA LEU A 354 6.57 1.14 -4.67
C LEU A 354 6.84 1.46 -3.20
N LEU A 355 7.88 2.23 -2.94
CA LEU A 355 8.23 2.69 -1.59
C LEU A 355 8.05 4.20 -1.51
N ASP A 356 7.95 4.69 -0.28
CA ASP A 356 7.84 6.11 -0.01
C ASP A 356 9.06 6.89 -0.51
N GLU A 357 8.81 8.13 -0.88
CA GLU A 357 9.78 9.08 -1.44
C GLU A 357 9.80 10.39 -0.63
N TYR A 358 9.52 10.31 0.67
CA TYR A 358 9.53 11.44 1.61
C TYR A 358 10.22 11.08 2.93
N HIS A 359 10.77 12.08 3.63
CA HIS A 359 11.28 11.85 4.98
C HIS A 359 10.13 11.64 5.98
N GLU A 360 10.26 10.64 6.83
CA GLU A 360 9.37 10.45 7.98
C GLU A 360 9.41 11.71 8.86
N SER A 361 8.31 12.47 8.90
CA SER A 361 8.20 13.70 9.69
C SER A 361 7.82 13.45 11.14
N GLY A 362 7.35 12.24 11.46
CA GLY A 362 6.83 11.90 12.80
C GLY A 362 7.90 11.65 13.85
N ASP A 363 9.10 11.21 13.45
CA ASP A 363 10.22 10.90 14.35
C ASP A 363 11.49 11.58 13.84
N GLY A 364 12.00 12.57 14.58
CA GLY A 364 13.19 13.34 14.22
C GLY A 364 13.62 14.29 15.32
N SER A 365 14.77 14.91 15.12
CA SER A 365 15.25 16.02 15.94
C SER A 365 15.42 17.26 15.09
N TYR A 366 15.02 18.40 15.64
CA TYR A 366 15.37 19.68 15.03
C TYR A 366 16.80 20.02 15.40
N HIS A 367 17.52 20.69 14.51
CA HIS A 367 18.85 21.21 14.76
C HIS A 367 18.95 22.63 14.24
N ASP A 368 19.66 23.48 14.97
CA ASP A 368 20.05 24.79 14.47
C ASP A 368 21.36 24.66 13.68
N GLU A 369 21.30 24.87 12.37
CA GLU A 369 22.44 24.76 11.46
C GLU A 369 23.57 25.74 11.85
N ALA A 370 23.25 26.88 12.47
CA ALA A 370 24.26 27.87 12.86
C ALA A 370 25.08 27.41 14.08
N THR A 371 24.46 26.69 15.02
CA THR A 371 25.10 26.25 16.27
C THR A 371 25.43 24.77 16.30
N GLY A 372 24.83 23.97 15.43
CA GLY A 372 24.90 22.51 15.43
C GLY A 372 24.15 21.84 16.59
N LEU A 373 23.37 22.59 17.37
CA LEU A 373 22.67 22.07 18.54
C LEU A 373 21.36 21.39 18.13
N SER A 374 21.11 20.20 18.67
CA SER A 374 19.78 19.59 18.63
C SER A 374 18.82 20.37 19.52
N LEU A 375 17.68 20.75 18.95
CA LEU A 375 16.61 21.48 19.60
C LEU A 375 15.45 20.54 19.88
N PHE A 376 14.87 20.66 21.06
CA PHE A 376 13.63 19.97 21.41
C PHE A 376 12.44 20.74 20.83
N ASP A 377 11.45 20.01 20.33
CA ASP A 377 10.19 20.61 19.90
C ASP A 377 9.53 21.36 21.08
N GLY A 378 9.11 22.60 20.83
CA GLY A 378 8.59 23.52 21.85
C GLY A 378 9.62 24.29 22.69
N SER A 379 10.94 24.12 22.46
CA SER A 379 11.96 24.95 23.12
C SER A 379 12.00 26.38 22.56
N PRO A 380 12.24 27.44 23.36
CA PRO A 380 12.36 28.81 22.84
C PRO A 380 13.41 28.96 21.72
N GLU A 381 14.46 28.15 21.78
CA GLU A 381 15.54 28.10 20.80
C GLU A 381 15.04 27.64 19.43
N ILE A 382 13.99 26.79 19.35
CA ILE A 382 13.40 26.35 18.08
C ILE A 382 12.77 27.51 17.32
N GLU A 383 12.10 28.42 18.03
CA GLU A 383 11.47 29.59 17.42
C GLU A 383 12.52 30.60 16.97
N VAL A 384 13.63 30.73 17.72
CA VAL A 384 14.76 31.57 17.31
C VAL A 384 15.42 30.99 16.04
N ALA A 385 15.73 29.70 16.01
CA ALA A 385 16.31 29.05 14.84
C ALA A 385 15.36 29.08 13.63
N ARG A 386 14.04 28.90 13.86
CA ARG A 386 13.01 29.03 12.82
C ARG A 386 12.97 30.45 12.25
N ALA A 387 12.93 31.46 13.12
CA ALA A 387 12.88 32.87 12.74
C ALA A 387 14.15 33.34 12.02
N ASN A 388 15.28 32.66 12.23
CA ASN A 388 16.54 32.93 11.55
C ASN A 388 16.75 32.08 10.28
N GLY A 389 15.80 31.20 9.94
CA GLY A 389 15.92 30.29 8.80
C GLY A 389 17.00 29.20 8.95
N THR A 390 17.54 29.00 10.16
CA THR A 390 18.60 28.03 10.45
C THR A 390 18.08 26.70 10.99
N LEU A 391 16.78 26.61 11.29
CA LEU A 391 16.16 25.37 11.73
C LEU A 391 16.17 24.32 10.61
N ARG A 392 16.70 23.13 10.91
CA ARG A 392 16.67 21.94 10.05
C ARG A 392 16.05 20.79 10.81
N PHE A 393 15.10 20.10 10.20
CA PHE A 393 14.60 18.84 10.74
C PHE A 393 15.49 17.71 10.24
N GLN A 394 16.01 16.90 11.15
CA GLN A 394 16.74 15.68 10.85
C GLN A 394 15.87 14.48 11.27
N PRO A 395 15.34 13.69 10.32
CA PRO A 395 14.61 12.47 10.62
C PRO A 395 15.48 11.50 11.43
N THR A 396 14.91 10.76 12.37
CA THR A 396 15.64 9.66 13.05
C THR A 396 15.69 8.40 12.20
N ASN A 397 14.70 8.22 11.33
CA ASN A 397 14.57 7.05 10.47
C ASN A 397 14.53 7.43 8.98
N ASN A 398 14.99 6.52 8.13
CA ASN A 398 14.89 6.63 6.67
C ASN A 398 15.62 7.87 6.09
N LEU A 399 16.73 8.26 6.72
CA LEU A 399 17.56 9.40 6.31
C LEU A 399 18.10 9.28 4.89
N CYS A 400 18.30 8.05 4.41
CA CYS A 400 18.90 7.77 3.12
C CYS A 400 17.87 7.62 1.98
N ARG A 401 16.59 7.87 2.26
CA ARG A 401 15.55 7.82 1.25
C ARG A 401 15.79 8.90 0.19
N SER A 402 15.54 8.53 -1.06
CA SER A 402 15.68 9.47 -2.17
C SER A 402 14.39 10.24 -2.35
N ILE A 403 14.49 11.57 -2.35
CA ILE A 403 13.34 12.46 -2.29
C ILE A 403 13.32 13.31 -3.55
N PRO A 404 12.29 13.18 -4.40
CA PRO A 404 12.14 14.06 -5.53
C PRO A 404 11.69 15.45 -5.08
N SER A 405 12.11 16.46 -5.84
CA SER A 405 11.62 17.83 -5.68
C SER A 405 10.18 17.96 -6.18
N ARG A 406 9.81 17.17 -7.21
CA ARG A 406 8.46 17.11 -7.75
C ARG A 406 7.56 16.21 -6.90
N PRO A 407 6.34 16.66 -6.56
CA PRO A 407 5.33 15.80 -5.95
C PRO A 407 5.02 14.59 -6.83
N SER A 408 5.00 13.43 -6.20
CA SER A 408 4.59 12.15 -6.77
C SER A 408 3.57 11.49 -5.87
N VAL A 409 2.87 10.47 -6.37
CA VAL A 409 2.01 9.63 -5.51
C VAL A 409 2.78 8.97 -4.36
N MET A 410 4.12 8.86 -4.44
CA MET A 410 4.95 8.25 -3.40
C MET A 410 5.70 9.28 -2.53
N SER A 411 5.84 10.54 -2.93
CA SER A 411 6.56 11.57 -2.16
C SER A 411 5.62 12.51 -1.41
N LYS A 412 4.65 13.10 -2.11
CA LYS A 412 3.70 14.07 -1.55
C LYS A 412 2.36 13.87 -2.25
N HIS A 413 1.72 12.74 -1.95
CA HIS A 413 0.53 12.30 -2.70
C HIS A 413 -0.56 13.38 -2.73
N ASN A 414 -0.82 14.07 -1.62
CA ASN A 414 -1.80 15.16 -1.62
C ASN A 414 -1.45 16.28 -2.61
N ASP A 415 -0.21 16.77 -2.61
CA ASP A 415 0.26 17.78 -3.56
C ASP A 415 0.19 17.26 -5.00
N ALA A 416 0.63 16.02 -5.24
CA ALA A 416 0.64 15.40 -6.56
C ALA A 416 -0.78 15.24 -7.13
N PHE A 417 -1.75 14.86 -6.28
CA PHE A 417 -3.16 14.81 -6.67
C PHE A 417 -3.72 16.20 -6.98
N GLN A 418 -3.37 17.23 -6.21
CA GLN A 418 -3.79 18.61 -6.50
C GLN A 418 -3.22 19.14 -7.83
N GLU A 419 -2.03 18.67 -8.23
CA GLU A 419 -1.45 19.03 -9.52
C GLU A 419 -2.27 18.48 -10.69
N VAL A 420 -2.74 17.23 -10.61
CA VAL A 420 -3.35 16.52 -11.75
C VAL A 420 -4.87 16.48 -11.72
N ALA A 421 -5.48 16.68 -10.55
CA ALA A 421 -6.91 16.61 -10.33
C ALA A 421 -7.40 17.68 -9.35
N GLY A 422 -8.66 18.07 -9.53
CA GLY A 422 -9.37 18.84 -8.53
C GLY A 422 -9.60 18.00 -7.28
N VAL A 423 -9.00 18.37 -6.15
CA VAL A 423 -9.27 17.69 -4.87
C VAL A 423 -10.58 18.24 -4.30
N PRO A 424 -11.63 17.42 -4.15
CA PRO A 424 -12.89 17.88 -3.60
C PRO A 424 -12.71 18.38 -2.16
N ILE A 425 -13.03 19.64 -1.93
CA ILE A 425 -13.13 20.25 -0.62
C ILE A 425 -14.56 20.03 -0.15
N ASN A 426 -14.75 18.99 0.68
CA ASN A 426 -16.05 18.66 1.24
C ASN A 426 -16.28 19.46 2.52
N CYS A 427 -17.27 20.33 2.52
CA CYS A 427 -17.73 21.05 3.70
C CYS A 427 -19.05 20.45 4.21
N ARG A 428 -19.07 19.83 5.40
CA ARG A 428 -20.28 19.31 6.06
C ARG A 428 -20.74 20.20 7.20
N CYS A 429 -21.96 20.73 7.12
CA CYS A 429 -22.52 21.65 8.09
C CYS A 429 -23.14 20.91 9.29
N ARG A 430 -22.64 21.15 10.51
CA ARG A 430 -23.30 20.66 11.73
C ARG A 430 -24.64 21.35 11.99
N GLU A 431 -25.40 20.87 12.97
CA GLU A 431 -26.69 21.49 13.35
C GLU A 431 -26.55 22.88 13.96
N ASP A 432 -25.50 23.08 14.74
CA ASP A 432 -25.12 24.33 15.40
C ASP A 432 -24.30 25.27 14.50
N ALA A 433 -23.94 24.80 13.31
CA ALA A 433 -23.18 25.53 12.30
C ALA A 433 -24.07 26.55 11.54
N HIS A 434 -24.61 27.54 12.26
CA HIS A 434 -25.59 28.47 11.71
C HIS A 434 -25.11 29.12 10.39
N GLU A 435 -23.85 29.56 10.30
CA GLU A 435 -23.31 30.15 9.06
C GLU A 435 -23.22 29.16 7.90
N CYS A 436 -22.81 27.91 8.14
CA CYS A 436 -22.74 26.91 7.08
C CYS A 436 -24.13 26.48 6.59
N ARG A 437 -25.08 26.28 7.51
CA ARG A 437 -26.49 26.04 7.14
C ARG A 437 -27.09 27.23 6.40
N ARG A 438 -26.71 28.46 6.75
CA ARG A 438 -27.10 29.66 6.00
C ARG A 438 -26.54 29.63 4.59
N VAL A 439 -25.26 29.29 4.41
CA VAL A 439 -24.63 29.15 3.09
C VAL A 439 -25.29 28.04 2.26
N LEU A 440 -25.69 26.92 2.87
CA LEU A 440 -26.45 25.85 2.21
C LEU A 440 -27.87 26.31 1.81
N ALA A 441 -28.55 27.06 2.68
CA ALA A 441 -29.90 27.56 2.43
C ALA A 441 -29.97 28.50 1.22
N LEU A 442 -28.85 29.09 0.80
CA LEU A 442 -28.79 29.90 -0.42
C LEU A 442 -29.09 29.10 -1.69
N ASN A 443 -28.87 27.77 -1.68
CA ASN A 443 -29.08 26.84 -2.82
C ASN A 443 -28.55 27.40 -4.15
N ASN A 444 -27.44 28.14 -4.09
CA ASN A 444 -26.83 28.83 -5.21
C ASN A 444 -25.32 28.56 -5.17
N PRO A 445 -24.81 27.70 -6.06
CA PRO A 445 -23.40 27.32 -6.14
C PRO A 445 -22.45 28.53 -6.12
N ALA A 446 -22.76 29.56 -6.89
CA ALA A 446 -21.88 30.71 -7.05
C ALA A 446 -21.85 31.59 -5.78
N LEU A 447 -22.94 31.66 -5.03
CA LEU A 447 -22.99 32.26 -3.70
C LEU A 447 -22.24 31.43 -2.66
N THR A 448 -22.43 30.11 -2.67
CA THR A 448 -21.73 29.20 -1.75
C THR A 448 -20.22 29.31 -1.91
N LEU A 449 -19.75 29.34 -3.15
CA LEU A 449 -18.33 29.55 -3.43
C LEU A 449 -17.85 30.96 -3.05
N LEU A 450 -18.70 31.98 -3.15
CA LEU A 450 -18.34 33.34 -2.73
C LEU A 450 -18.11 33.41 -1.22
N GLN A 451 -19.02 32.81 -0.45
CA GLN A 451 -18.97 32.75 1.02
C GLN A 451 -17.86 31.82 1.54
N ALA A 452 -17.58 30.71 0.85
CA ALA A 452 -16.54 29.76 1.25
C ALA A 452 -15.11 30.19 0.86
N SER A 453 -14.95 31.14 -0.07
CA SER A 453 -13.63 31.56 -0.54
C SER A 453 -13.03 32.68 0.32
N THR A 454 -11.82 32.48 0.82
CA THR A 454 -11.03 33.56 1.43
C THR A 454 -9.82 33.89 0.58
N PHE A 455 -9.31 35.10 0.81
CA PHE A 455 -8.08 35.55 0.17
C PHE A 455 -6.92 35.19 1.08
N THR A 456 -6.02 34.34 0.61
CA THR A 456 -4.84 33.91 1.37
C THR A 456 -3.65 33.69 0.44
N PHE A 457 -2.49 34.22 0.84
CA PHE A 457 -1.20 33.90 0.23
C PHE A 457 -0.11 33.93 1.29
N PRO A 458 1.10 33.39 1.00
CA PRO A 458 2.13 33.21 2.02
C PRO A 458 2.47 34.53 2.73
N ASN A 459 2.50 34.50 4.06
CA ASN A 459 2.85 35.65 4.91
C ASN A 459 1.88 36.85 4.82
N PHE A 460 0.69 36.70 4.22
CA PHE A 460 -0.30 37.77 4.07
C PHE A 460 -0.59 38.50 5.39
N GLU A 461 -0.91 37.76 6.45
CA GLU A 461 -1.24 38.34 7.76
C GLU A 461 -0.07 39.09 8.39
N SER A 462 1.17 38.70 8.07
CA SER A 462 2.36 39.35 8.61
C SER A 462 2.56 40.76 8.03
N ILE A 463 2.22 41.00 6.75
CA ILE A 463 2.46 42.30 6.09
C ILE A 463 1.18 43.10 5.85
N CYS A 464 0.03 42.45 5.75
CA CYS A 464 -1.26 43.09 5.51
C CYS A 464 -2.11 43.19 6.78
N SER A 465 -2.86 44.28 6.92
CA SER A 465 -3.90 44.43 7.93
C SER A 465 -5.20 44.85 7.25
N LEU A 466 -6.33 44.33 7.75
CA LEU A 466 -7.64 44.77 7.32
C LEU A 466 -7.86 46.23 7.78
N ASP A 467 -8.03 47.14 6.83
CA ASP A 467 -8.21 48.56 7.11
C ASP A 467 -9.67 48.96 6.90
N PHE A 468 -10.42 49.00 8.01
CA PHE A 468 -11.82 49.40 8.01
C PHE A 468 -12.03 50.92 7.82
N ASN A 469 -10.98 51.74 7.95
CA ASN A 469 -11.09 53.20 7.88
C ASN A 469 -11.04 53.75 6.46
N TYR A 470 -10.81 52.91 5.44
CA TYR A 470 -10.53 53.37 4.08
C TYR A 470 -11.75 53.77 3.24
N GLY A 471 -13.00 53.73 3.74
CA GLY A 471 -14.11 54.12 2.87
C GLY A 471 -15.55 54.13 3.35
N VAL A 472 -15.89 53.80 4.60
CA VAL A 472 -17.32 53.79 4.98
C VAL A 472 -17.94 55.20 5.00
N ASP A 473 -17.15 56.23 5.34
CA ASP A 473 -17.65 57.60 5.49
C ASP A 473 -17.41 58.54 4.28
N ARG A 474 -16.57 58.16 3.30
CA ARG A 474 -16.21 59.03 2.14
C ARG A 474 -16.85 58.64 0.81
N TYR A 475 -17.21 57.37 0.65
CA TYR A 475 -18.02 56.90 -0.46
C TYR A 475 -19.25 56.32 0.20
N GLY A 476 -20.35 57.10 0.26
CA GLY A 476 -21.55 56.72 0.99
C GLY A 476 -21.88 55.26 0.72
N SER A 477 -22.10 54.46 1.76
CA SER A 477 -22.46 53.05 1.64
C SER A 477 -23.75 52.96 0.83
N THR A 478 -23.60 52.88 -0.50
CA THR A 478 -24.67 52.40 -1.34
C THR A 478 -24.73 50.93 -1.01
N ASN A 479 -25.50 50.60 0.02
CA ASN A 479 -25.96 49.25 0.27
C ASN A 479 -26.82 48.90 -0.95
N VAL A 480 -26.15 48.47 -2.03
CA VAL A 480 -26.82 47.98 -3.20
C VAL A 480 -27.24 46.57 -2.82
N SER A 481 -28.55 46.40 -2.64
CA SER A 481 -29.13 45.09 -2.47
C SER A 481 -29.01 44.35 -3.80
N PHE A 482 -28.16 43.34 -3.86
CA PHE A 482 -28.03 42.47 -5.03
C PHE A 482 -28.92 41.25 -4.84
N ASP A 483 -29.72 40.92 -5.86
CA ASP A 483 -30.35 39.60 -5.97
C ASP A 483 -29.37 38.66 -6.67
N PHE A 484 -28.62 37.91 -5.87
CA PHE A 484 -27.61 36.97 -6.36
C PHE A 484 -28.17 35.83 -7.20
N ASN A 485 -29.47 35.51 -7.08
CA ASN A 485 -30.09 34.51 -7.93
C ASN A 485 -30.32 35.01 -9.35
N SER A 486 -30.27 36.33 -9.55
CA SER A 486 -30.38 36.98 -10.86
C SER A 486 -29.02 37.28 -11.51
N MET A 487 -27.93 37.14 -10.77
CA MET A 487 -26.59 37.45 -11.26
C MET A 487 -26.03 36.32 -12.11
N SER A 488 -25.42 36.69 -13.23
CA SER A 488 -24.66 35.78 -14.07
C SER A 488 -23.38 35.30 -13.36
N PRO A 489 -22.83 34.13 -13.76
CA PRO A 489 -21.55 33.67 -13.24
C PRO A 489 -20.41 34.69 -13.40
N GLN A 490 -20.43 35.48 -14.48
CA GLN A 490 -19.43 36.53 -14.72
C GLN A 490 -19.57 37.67 -13.71
N GLU A 491 -20.78 38.14 -13.44
CA GLU A 491 -21.00 39.19 -12.43
C GLU A 491 -20.52 38.72 -11.05
N ILE A 492 -20.77 37.45 -10.68
CA ILE A 492 -20.28 36.87 -9.43
C ILE A 492 -18.75 36.77 -9.40
N ALA A 493 -18.10 36.47 -10.54
CA ALA A 493 -16.65 36.49 -10.66
C ALA A 493 -16.09 37.90 -10.50
N ASP A 494 -16.74 38.91 -11.06
CA ASP A 494 -16.35 40.32 -10.97
C ASP A 494 -16.41 40.84 -9.52
N PHE A 495 -17.35 40.34 -8.70
CA PHE A 495 -17.39 40.63 -7.25
C PHE A 495 -16.23 40.03 -6.45
N ARG A 496 -15.54 39.03 -7.01
CA ARG A 496 -14.37 38.41 -6.39
C ARG A 496 -13.06 39.03 -6.83
N ALA A 497 -13.10 39.88 -7.85
CA ALA A 497 -11.92 40.55 -8.35
C ALA A 497 -11.22 41.33 -7.24
N TYR A 498 -9.89 41.23 -7.26
CA TYR A 498 -9.03 42.10 -6.50
C TYR A 498 -8.59 43.25 -7.37
N GLU A 499 -8.54 44.42 -6.77
CA GLU A 499 -7.98 45.59 -7.41
C GLU A 499 -6.91 46.19 -6.51
N ILE A 500 -5.71 46.42 -7.05
CA ILE A 500 -4.71 47.22 -6.37
C ILE A 500 -5.13 48.69 -6.50
N VAL A 501 -5.78 49.21 -5.48
CA VAL A 501 -6.30 50.59 -5.47
C VAL A 501 -5.24 51.63 -5.12
N SER A 502 -4.14 51.19 -4.48
CA SER A 502 -2.97 52.04 -4.24
C SER A 502 -1.70 51.18 -4.30
N ASN A 503 -0.69 51.67 -5.00
CA ASN A 503 0.61 51.02 -5.10
C ASN A 503 1.71 52.07 -4.96
N THR A 504 2.35 52.09 -3.80
CA THR A 504 3.51 52.94 -3.51
C THR A 504 4.73 52.08 -3.21
N PRO A 505 5.95 52.63 -3.20
CA PRO A 505 7.15 51.85 -2.88
C PRO A 505 7.11 51.13 -1.51
N ASN A 506 6.37 51.65 -0.54
CA ASN A 506 6.35 51.14 0.85
C ASN A 506 5.02 50.49 1.25
N GLU A 507 4.01 50.57 0.39
CA GLU A 507 2.64 50.17 0.71
C GLU A 507 1.85 49.79 -0.53
N VAL A 508 1.07 48.73 -0.42
CA VAL A 508 0.08 48.31 -1.40
C VAL A 508 -1.27 48.20 -0.70
N ILE A 509 -2.31 48.80 -1.30
CA ILE A 509 -3.69 48.66 -0.83
C ILE A 509 -4.45 47.84 -1.86
N ILE A 510 -5.04 46.75 -1.38
CA ILE A 510 -5.82 45.81 -2.19
C ILE A 510 -7.26 45.94 -1.76
N GLN A 511 -8.14 46.19 -2.72
CA GLN A 511 -9.57 46.09 -2.55
C GLN A 511 -10.03 44.68 -2.97
N LYS A 512 -10.75 43.99 -2.07
CA LYS A 512 -11.52 42.79 -2.37
C LYS A 512 -12.99 43.18 -2.44
N ASN A 513 -13.63 43.02 -3.59
CA ASN A 513 -15.01 43.48 -3.83
C ASN A 513 -16.11 42.65 -3.14
N SER A 514 -15.78 41.80 -2.17
CA SER A 514 -16.70 40.79 -1.63
C SER A 514 -16.52 40.46 -0.14
N GLY A 515 -16.96 41.35 0.75
CA GLY A 515 -17.58 40.93 2.00
C GLY A 515 -19.09 40.88 1.79
N ALA A 516 -19.73 39.72 1.94
CA ALA A 516 -21.18 39.62 1.84
C ALA A 516 -21.77 39.37 3.23
N ASP A 517 -22.33 40.41 3.84
CA ASP A 517 -23.10 40.30 5.08
C ASP A 517 -24.59 40.18 4.72
N LEU A 518 -25.22 39.07 5.11
CA LEU A 518 -26.65 38.88 4.98
C LEU A 518 -27.38 39.86 5.91
N LEU A 519 -28.35 40.63 5.37
CA LEU A 519 -29.04 41.70 6.08
C LEU A 519 -29.85 41.25 7.29
N ASP A 520 -30.24 39.98 7.35
CA ASP A 520 -30.98 39.41 8.48
C ASP A 520 -30.40 38.04 8.85
N PRO A 521 -29.64 37.93 9.95
CA PRO A 521 -29.11 36.66 10.41
C PRO A 521 -30.19 35.65 10.86
N ASN A 522 -31.43 36.08 11.07
CA ASN A 522 -32.53 35.22 11.50
C ASN A 522 -33.46 34.79 10.37
N ASN A 523 -33.27 35.31 9.15
CA ASN A 523 -34.08 34.97 7.99
C ASN A 523 -33.20 34.36 6.88
N PRO A 524 -33.05 33.02 6.82
CA PRO A 524 -32.27 32.36 5.78
C PRO A 524 -32.84 32.58 4.37
N ASN A 525 -34.08 33.06 4.26
CA ASN A 525 -34.72 33.42 2.99
C ASN A 525 -34.60 34.92 2.68
N SER A 526 -33.84 35.70 3.45
CA SER A 526 -33.60 37.10 3.11
C SER A 526 -32.79 37.14 1.80
N PRO A 527 -33.37 37.64 0.69
CA PRO A 527 -32.73 37.56 -0.63
C PRO A 527 -31.57 38.55 -0.80
N PHE A 528 -31.16 39.22 0.28
CA PHE A 528 -30.26 40.36 0.24
C PHE A 528 -29.05 40.11 1.15
N ALA A 529 -27.89 39.87 0.53
CA ALA A 529 -26.61 40.14 1.18
C ALA A 529 -26.13 41.53 0.74
N VAL A 530 -25.67 42.33 1.69
CA VAL A 530 -24.94 43.56 1.38
C VAL A 530 -23.52 43.16 1.06
N ILE A 531 -23.11 43.49 -0.16
CA ILE A 531 -21.71 43.38 -0.55
C ILE A 531 -21.01 44.68 -0.16
N TYR A 532 -19.97 44.58 0.64
CA TYR A 532 -19.05 45.68 0.92
C TYR A 532 -17.64 45.31 0.49
N PRO A 533 -16.88 46.26 -0.11
CA PRO A 533 -15.47 46.03 -0.37
C PRO A 533 -14.69 45.94 0.94
N LYS A 534 -13.77 44.98 1.02
CA LYS A 534 -12.77 44.88 2.09
C LYS A 534 -11.46 45.44 1.57
N TYR A 535 -10.81 46.31 2.34
CA TYR A 535 -9.51 46.88 1.99
C TYR A 535 -8.42 46.26 2.85
N TYR A 536 -7.40 45.72 2.19
CA TYR A 536 -6.22 45.19 2.83
C TYR A 536 -5.07 46.15 2.59
N ARG A 537 -4.50 46.65 3.67
CA ARG A 537 -3.35 47.54 3.65
C ARG A 537 -2.10 46.74 3.96
N CYS A 538 -1.27 46.53 2.95
CA CYS A 538 -0.03 45.77 3.02
C CYS A 538 1.15 46.74 3.09
N SER A 539 1.95 46.69 4.16
CA SER A 539 3.12 47.55 4.31
C SER A 539 4.20 46.90 5.16
N CYS A 540 5.46 47.21 4.84
CA CYS A 540 6.62 46.89 5.65
C CYS A 540 6.88 47.89 6.76
N ALA A 541 6.16 49.04 6.76
CA ALA A 541 6.36 50.08 7.75
C ALA A 541 5.92 49.60 9.15
N GLY A 542 6.87 49.58 10.09
CA GLY A 542 6.59 49.24 11.49
C GLY A 542 6.40 47.74 11.77
N LYS A 543 6.68 46.87 10.79
CA LYS A 543 6.61 45.42 10.97
C LYS A 543 7.99 44.80 10.73
N ASN A 544 8.46 43.95 11.64
CA ASN A 544 9.71 43.20 11.46
C ASN A 544 9.42 41.89 10.73
N VAL A 545 9.20 41.97 9.42
CA VAL A 545 8.93 40.80 8.57
C VAL A 545 10.13 40.55 7.67
N GLU A 546 10.70 39.35 7.77
CA GLU A 546 11.78 38.89 6.89
C GLU A 546 11.33 38.93 5.42
N ASP A 547 12.20 39.39 4.53
CA ASP A 547 11.94 39.54 3.09
C ASP A 547 10.69 40.37 2.75
N CYS A 548 10.31 41.31 3.60
CA CYS A 548 9.07 42.07 3.43
C CYS A 548 8.98 42.78 2.07
N GLU A 549 10.07 43.37 1.58
CA GLU A 549 10.07 44.04 0.27
C GLU A 549 9.83 43.06 -0.89
N SER A 550 10.42 41.87 -0.83
CA SER A 550 10.21 40.79 -1.82
C SER A 550 8.74 40.34 -1.81
N LYS A 551 8.20 40.10 -0.61
CA LYS A 551 6.79 39.71 -0.42
C LYS A 551 5.82 40.79 -0.88
N LEU A 552 6.10 42.05 -0.57
CA LEU A 552 5.31 43.18 -1.04
C LEU A 552 5.40 43.34 -2.57
N ASN A 553 6.55 43.00 -3.17
CA ASN A 553 6.72 43.00 -4.61
C ASN A 553 5.90 41.90 -5.30
N MET A 554 5.82 40.69 -4.74
CA MET A 554 4.95 39.62 -5.24
C MET A 554 3.49 40.10 -5.35
N ILE A 555 2.97 40.74 -4.31
CA ILE A 555 1.62 41.33 -4.30
C ILE A 555 1.40 42.30 -5.46
N ARG A 556 2.44 43.06 -5.85
CA ARG A 556 2.35 44.05 -6.91
C ARG A 556 2.33 43.43 -8.30
N THR A 557 3.06 42.34 -8.49
CA THR A 557 3.39 41.81 -9.82
C THR A 557 2.59 40.57 -10.18
N GLU A 558 2.06 39.85 -9.20
CA GLU A 558 1.32 38.61 -9.43
C GLU A 558 -0.18 38.86 -9.55
N ASP A 559 -0.85 37.95 -10.27
CA ASP A 559 -2.30 37.94 -10.36
C ASP A 559 -2.87 37.46 -9.01
N LEU A 560 -3.51 38.39 -8.29
CA LEU A 560 -4.08 38.13 -6.97
C LEU A 560 -5.22 37.09 -6.99
N ALA A 561 -5.83 36.83 -8.15
CA ALA A 561 -6.82 35.76 -8.26
C ALA A 561 -6.23 34.38 -7.93
N ASN A 562 -4.92 34.22 -8.12
CA ASN A 562 -4.16 33.02 -7.75
C ASN A 562 -3.97 32.86 -6.24
N TYR A 563 -4.59 33.68 -5.41
CA TYR A 563 -4.46 33.60 -3.95
C TYR A 563 -5.82 33.42 -3.28
N HIS A 564 -6.80 32.92 -4.00
CA HIS A 564 -8.05 32.46 -3.41
C HIS A 564 -7.92 31.01 -2.97
N VAL A 565 -8.30 30.74 -1.72
CA VAL A 565 -8.41 29.38 -1.22
C VAL A 565 -9.81 29.20 -0.62
N PRO A 566 -10.57 28.18 -1.03
CA PRO A 566 -11.79 27.78 -0.34
C PRO A 566 -11.42 27.25 1.05
N PHE A 567 -11.99 27.83 2.10
CA PHE A 567 -11.80 27.37 3.48
C PHE A 567 -13.14 27.02 4.10
N CYS A 568 -13.20 25.85 4.75
CA CYS A 568 -14.29 25.56 5.66
C CYS A 568 -13.86 25.98 7.09
N PHE A 569 -14.44 27.04 7.65
CA PHE A 569 -14.05 27.52 8.99
C PHE A 569 -14.61 26.65 10.11
N ARG A 570 -13.81 26.43 11.16
CA ARG A 570 -14.19 25.71 12.40
C ARG A 570 -15.41 26.34 13.09
N GLU A 571 -15.53 27.67 13.08
CA GLU A 571 -16.67 28.41 13.64
C GLU A 571 -17.92 28.38 12.73
N MET A 572 -17.74 28.02 11.46
CA MET A 572 -18.83 27.67 10.54
C MET A 572 -19.11 26.16 10.57
N GLY A 573 -18.59 25.42 11.54
CA GLY A 573 -19.04 24.12 12.00
C GLY A 573 -18.90 22.95 11.03
N ILE A 574 -17.74 22.28 11.10
CA ILE A 574 -17.45 20.97 10.49
C ILE A 574 -16.97 19.96 11.55
N VAL A 575 -17.32 18.68 11.37
CA VAL A 575 -16.65 17.52 12.00
C VAL A 575 -15.39 17.23 11.19
N GLU A 576 -14.20 17.35 11.81
CA GLU A 576 -12.95 16.94 11.18
C GLU A 576 -13.06 15.48 10.72
N ASP A 577 -13.27 15.26 9.42
CA ASP A 577 -12.97 13.98 8.80
C ASP A 577 -11.47 13.97 8.50
N ASN A 578 -10.63 13.94 9.54
CA ASN A 578 -9.20 13.59 9.48
C ASN A 578 -8.36 14.17 8.33
N ILE A 579 -8.72 15.34 7.80
CA ILE A 579 -7.80 16.16 7.03
C ILE A 579 -6.98 16.85 8.10
N SER A 580 -5.81 16.29 8.42
CA SER A 580 -4.87 16.92 9.35
C SER A 580 -4.72 18.39 8.96
N ASN A 581 -5.14 19.30 9.84
CA ASN A 581 -5.10 20.76 9.64
C ASN A 581 -3.68 21.30 9.32
N ALA A 582 -2.65 20.45 9.33
CA ALA A 582 -1.27 20.82 9.10
C ALA A 582 -0.95 21.22 7.64
N ASP A 583 -1.70 20.75 6.63
CA ASP A 583 -1.29 20.93 5.22
C ASP A 583 -2.14 21.91 4.40
N ILE A 584 -3.26 22.43 4.93
CA ILE A 584 -4.07 23.45 4.20
C ILE A 584 -3.40 24.84 4.21
N HIS A 585 -2.26 24.99 4.92
CA HIS A 585 -1.43 26.20 4.82
C HIS A 585 -0.63 26.29 3.51
N GLY A 586 -0.64 25.25 2.67
CA GLY A 586 -0.27 25.37 1.27
C GLY A 586 -1.30 26.21 0.54
N THR A 587 -1.05 27.50 0.37
CA THR A 587 -1.85 28.40 -0.47
C THR A 587 -1.89 27.81 -1.87
N ILE A 588 -3.02 27.20 -2.24
CA ILE A 588 -3.23 26.64 -3.57
C ILE A 588 -3.52 27.81 -4.50
N PRO A 589 -2.66 28.13 -5.46
CA PRO A 589 -3.08 29.04 -6.50
C PRO A 589 -4.14 28.38 -7.35
N ILE A 590 -5.29 29.04 -7.48
CA ILE A 590 -6.43 28.60 -8.29
C ILE A 590 -6.47 29.45 -9.55
N PRO A 591 -5.92 28.97 -10.69
CA PRO A 591 -6.14 29.62 -11.96
C PRO A 591 -7.60 29.41 -12.38
N GLY A 592 -8.30 30.47 -12.80
CA GLY A 592 -9.56 30.35 -13.53
C GLY A 592 -10.73 29.70 -12.75
N ILE A 593 -11.36 30.48 -11.87
CA ILE A 593 -12.58 30.12 -11.10
C ILE A 593 -13.75 29.62 -11.98
N GLN A 594 -13.74 29.88 -13.29
CA GLN A 594 -14.81 29.51 -14.23
C GLN A 594 -14.98 27.98 -14.39
N GLU A 595 -14.06 27.15 -13.90
CA GLU A 595 -14.11 25.68 -14.02
C GLU A 595 -14.46 24.94 -12.72
N MET A 596 -14.79 25.64 -11.63
CA MET A 596 -15.13 24.99 -10.37
C MET A 596 -16.49 24.27 -10.41
N GLN A 597 -16.51 23.02 -9.95
CA GLN A 597 -17.75 22.26 -9.76
C GLN A 597 -18.19 22.31 -8.31
N ILE A 598 -19.50 22.48 -8.10
CA ILE A 598 -20.08 22.55 -6.78
C ILE A 598 -21.26 21.61 -6.72
N THR A 599 -21.23 20.69 -5.77
CA THR A 599 -22.36 19.82 -5.44
C THR A 599 -22.86 20.16 -4.05
N GLN A 600 -24.18 20.15 -3.85
CA GLN A 600 -24.83 20.48 -2.58
C GLN A 600 -25.77 19.34 -2.18
N SER A 601 -25.73 18.96 -0.91
CA SER A 601 -26.70 18.10 -0.22
C SER A 601 -27.46 18.92 0.84
N GLU A 602 -28.38 18.28 1.57
CA GLU A 602 -29.12 18.91 2.66
C GLU A 602 -28.21 19.42 3.80
N ASP A 603 -27.10 18.74 4.07
CA ASP A 603 -26.18 19.01 5.17
C ASP A 603 -24.73 19.27 4.75
N SER A 604 -24.41 19.28 3.46
CA SER A 604 -23.03 19.46 2.99
C SER A 604 -22.94 20.09 1.60
N TYR A 605 -21.78 20.62 1.27
CA TYR A 605 -21.42 20.99 -0.10
C TYR A 605 -19.99 20.56 -0.42
N SER A 606 -19.72 20.22 -1.66
CA SER A 606 -18.37 19.92 -2.15
C SER A 606 -17.96 20.97 -3.18
N ILE A 607 -16.74 21.48 -3.06
CA ILE A 607 -16.12 22.37 -4.06
C ILE A 607 -14.96 21.61 -4.68
N ILE A 608 -14.99 21.42 -5.99
CA ILE A 608 -13.90 20.80 -6.73
C ILE A 608 -13.16 21.92 -7.49
N PRO A 609 -11.97 22.35 -7.01
CA PRO A 609 -11.14 23.28 -7.76
C PRO A 609 -10.66 22.65 -9.06
N PRO A 610 -10.36 23.42 -10.12
CA PRO A 610 -9.64 22.87 -11.27
C PRO A 610 -8.27 22.32 -10.82
N ALA A 611 -7.79 21.29 -11.51
CA ALA A 611 -6.41 20.83 -11.34
C ALA A 611 -5.45 21.97 -11.71
N ARG A 612 -4.31 22.09 -11.01
CA ARG A 612 -3.30 23.11 -11.37
C ARG A 612 -2.71 22.86 -12.76
N ASN A 613 -2.52 21.59 -13.11
CA ASN A 613 -1.97 21.12 -14.36
C ASN A 613 -2.75 19.88 -14.85
N PRO A 614 -3.98 20.07 -15.36
CA PRO A 614 -4.82 18.96 -15.82
C PRO A 614 -4.09 18.18 -16.93
N GLY A 615 -3.95 16.87 -16.72
CA GLY A 615 -3.25 15.97 -17.65
C GLY A 615 -1.75 15.78 -17.36
N SER A 616 -1.19 16.45 -16.35
CA SER A 616 0.13 16.08 -15.83
C SER A 616 0.14 14.64 -15.33
N PRO A 617 1.27 13.92 -15.46
CA PRO A 617 1.38 12.54 -15.02
C PRO A 617 1.47 12.47 -13.49
N LEU A 618 0.65 11.61 -12.86
CA LEU A 618 0.80 11.31 -11.44
C LEU A 618 1.92 10.30 -11.16
N LEU A 619 2.26 9.48 -12.16
CA LEU A 619 3.34 8.49 -12.08
C LEU A 619 4.57 8.98 -12.85
N HIS A 620 5.73 8.83 -12.24
CA HIS A 620 6.99 9.09 -12.95
C HIS A 620 7.39 7.89 -13.83
N PRO A 621 8.20 8.11 -14.88
CA PRO A 621 8.66 7.04 -15.77
C PRO A 621 9.26 5.83 -15.05
N ALA A 622 10.06 6.05 -14.01
CA ALA A 622 10.65 4.96 -13.24
C ALA A 622 9.61 4.18 -12.43
N HIS A 623 8.54 4.82 -11.92
CA HIS A 623 7.42 4.12 -11.27
C HIS A 623 6.74 3.16 -12.24
N MET A 624 6.38 3.65 -13.43
CA MET A 624 5.74 2.83 -14.46
C MET A 624 6.63 1.67 -14.90
N THR A 625 7.93 1.94 -15.09
CA THR A 625 8.93 0.91 -15.41
C THR A 625 9.02 -0.14 -14.30
N PHE A 626 9.08 0.29 -13.04
CA PHE A 626 9.10 -0.63 -11.90
C PHE A 626 7.85 -1.51 -11.87
N ILE A 627 6.65 -0.93 -12.05
CA ILE A 627 5.38 -1.68 -12.07
C ILE A 627 5.33 -2.68 -13.24
N LYS A 628 5.84 -2.31 -14.42
CA LYS A 628 5.89 -3.24 -15.56
C LYS A 628 6.79 -4.45 -15.31
N PHE A 629 7.82 -4.28 -14.49
CA PHE A 629 8.91 -5.23 -14.32
C PHE A 629 9.28 -5.45 -12.84
N ALA A 630 8.29 -5.53 -11.93
CA ALA A 630 8.52 -5.38 -10.49
C ALA A 630 9.47 -6.41 -9.85
N GLY A 631 9.56 -7.63 -10.37
CA GLY A 631 10.58 -8.59 -9.91
C GLY A 631 11.90 -8.55 -10.69
N CYS A 632 12.02 -7.78 -11.77
CA CYS A 632 13.19 -7.78 -12.65
C CYS A 632 14.31 -6.87 -12.13
N ARG A 633 15.45 -7.47 -11.74
CA ARG A 633 16.62 -6.75 -11.21
C ARG A 633 17.32 -5.88 -12.25
N SER A 634 17.17 -6.18 -13.55
CA SER A 634 17.82 -5.43 -14.64
C SER A 634 16.99 -4.28 -15.20
N ARG A 635 15.78 -4.05 -14.68
CA ARG A 635 14.87 -2.94 -15.06
C ARG A 635 14.63 -2.02 -13.88
N ALA A 636 14.39 -0.74 -14.15
CA ALA A 636 14.27 0.29 -13.10
C ALA A 636 15.49 0.29 -12.15
N THR A 637 16.70 0.04 -12.67
CA THR A 637 17.88 -0.26 -11.86
C THR A 637 18.25 0.87 -10.90
N LYS A 638 18.35 2.11 -11.39
CA LYS A 638 18.67 3.27 -10.55
C LYS A 638 17.56 3.52 -9.53
N TYR A 639 16.29 3.42 -9.96
CA TYR A 639 15.15 3.53 -9.05
C TYR A 639 15.24 2.52 -7.90
N ARG A 640 15.43 1.24 -8.21
CA ARG A 640 15.61 0.17 -7.21
C ARG A 640 16.82 0.42 -6.31
N THR A 641 17.95 0.85 -6.87
CA THR A 641 19.13 1.17 -6.08
C THR A 641 18.83 2.28 -5.09
N CYS A 642 18.22 3.38 -5.54
CA CYS A 642 17.84 4.48 -4.66
C CYS A 642 16.80 4.06 -3.61
N GLN A 643 15.84 3.21 -3.98
CA GLN A 643 14.83 2.68 -3.07
C GLN A 643 15.38 1.66 -2.07
N SER A 644 16.49 0.97 -2.36
CA SER A 644 17.12 0.06 -1.40
C SER A 644 17.64 0.78 -0.14
N TYR A 645 17.78 2.12 -0.20
CA TYR A 645 18.14 2.98 0.93
C TYR A 645 16.94 3.56 1.70
N ALA A 646 15.70 3.25 1.30
CA ALA A 646 14.49 3.85 1.88
C ALA A 646 14.24 3.51 3.36
N TYR A 647 14.89 2.47 3.88
CA TYR A 647 14.79 2.00 5.27
C TYR A 647 16.13 1.99 6.02
N VAL A 648 17.14 2.68 5.48
CA VAL A 648 18.49 2.71 6.06
C VAL A 648 18.73 4.08 6.70
N ASN A 649 19.35 4.07 7.88
CA ASN A 649 19.63 5.28 8.67
C ASN A 649 21.04 5.85 8.45
N ASP A 650 21.98 5.00 8.05
CA ASP A 650 23.32 5.41 7.61
C ASP A 650 23.42 5.20 6.10
N CYS A 651 24.04 6.13 5.37
CA CYS A 651 24.00 6.12 3.90
C CYS A 651 25.33 5.70 3.24
N PRO A 652 26.10 4.71 3.77
CA PRO A 652 27.36 4.36 3.16
C PRO A 652 27.07 3.70 1.80
N GLY A 653 27.61 4.30 0.74
CA GLY A 653 27.47 3.78 -0.61
C GLY A 653 26.19 4.19 -1.34
N ARG A 654 25.32 5.02 -0.75
CA ARG A 654 24.19 5.60 -1.50
C ARG A 654 24.73 6.39 -2.70
N PRO A 655 24.38 6.03 -3.94
CA PRO A 655 24.93 6.71 -5.10
C PRO A 655 24.50 8.19 -5.17
N ALA A 656 25.40 9.08 -5.59
CA ALA A 656 25.11 10.51 -5.71
C ALA A 656 23.95 10.81 -6.67
N TYR A 657 23.74 9.98 -7.69
CA TYR A 657 22.61 10.15 -8.61
C TYR A 657 21.23 9.99 -7.93
N CYS A 658 21.16 9.43 -6.72
CA CYS A 658 19.92 9.33 -5.96
C CYS A 658 19.44 10.68 -5.40
N ASP A 659 20.29 11.71 -5.43
CA ASP A 659 19.94 13.10 -5.11
C ASP A 659 19.53 13.91 -6.34
N GLU A 660 19.63 13.31 -7.53
CA GLU A 660 19.30 13.94 -8.83
C GLU A 660 18.06 13.26 -9.42
N GLU A 661 16.85 13.80 -9.17
CA GLU A 661 15.58 13.20 -9.58
C GLU A 661 15.53 12.84 -11.07
N GLU A 662 16.18 13.64 -11.92
CA GLU A 662 16.26 13.42 -13.36
C GLU A 662 16.96 12.12 -13.72
N GLN A 663 17.87 11.64 -12.86
CA GLN A 663 18.65 10.44 -13.13
C GLN A 663 17.98 9.15 -12.69
N TRP A 664 17.28 9.14 -11.55
CA TRP A 664 16.75 7.91 -10.95
C TRP A 664 15.23 7.77 -11.06
N LEU A 665 14.50 8.86 -11.30
CA LEU A 665 13.02 8.87 -11.28
C LEU A 665 12.39 9.27 -12.62
N MET A 666 12.96 10.28 -13.29
CA MET A 666 12.36 10.88 -14.50
C MET A 666 12.75 10.20 -15.83
N GLN A 667 13.46 9.09 -15.79
CA GLN A 667 13.88 8.31 -16.97
C GLN A 667 13.27 6.91 -16.95
N GLU A 668 12.85 6.42 -18.12
CA GLU A 668 12.64 4.97 -18.31
C GLU A 668 13.98 4.23 -18.18
N GLN A 669 13.97 3.08 -17.52
CA GLN A 669 15.19 2.39 -17.07
C GLN A 669 15.22 0.90 -17.38
#